data_AF-K3WQH3-F1
#
_entry.id   AF-K3WQH3-F1
#
_cell.length_a   1.000
_cell.length_b   1.000
_cell.length_c   1.000
_cell.angle_alpha   90.00
_cell.angle_beta   90.00
_cell.angle_gamma   90.00
#
_symmetry.space_group_name_H-M   'P 1'
#
loop_
_entity.id
_entity.type
_entity.pdbx_description
1 polymer ?
#
loop_
_entity_poly.entity_id
_entity_poly.type
_entity_poly.pdbx_seq_one_letter_code
_entity_poly.pdbx_strand_id
1 'polypeptide(L)'
;MNRSVPSRLIVHVCSKADENASPQACTLASISQLRWMDDDSRAYLCQNSVTADPVSCATELRRVFTSRSQMGPVAGYTASDVAEICHATQNTTVLVSCVIKTSVVKAFSAPQLSRLCSPVLGAETSEILVDVPAHSSECVAKAKSLLGFFLSSPLSQESADLLLTLCEQAMSNAPTICLSSVQYDQYLSKAQRVQLCRQARDASPQQCYSKLRHFIHSKKISVQGALELCQQAKSLSPALCFAELARTASTTFMENFGSFICASAQSIAPAKCYRATPSNFADSSKAMLCQFADSEAPAECALYHATRITTTLEKAQLCHQASSISPASCVMAAPFGMKSSELIALCRMATSDFSAKCAQSIATSARIPWVTAAELCVDATSVTPAHCLAQHVRRRALITRKLIQECRYAVATPASTEIAQVSYQCRELIPNCLITISLRVLDQFGEEMPAWTGGYVHIAATPTTDTSNTEHMTSEGRILVGQSHALIVNGTAVFKDISFAEAGEFIITFRPPSASSSSLIGVFLEEKIVRIRIHEDKLAQLRTKRCKALFARFQCSRDDTADPFHVLDLSNRFYLDAMSCEAFWHEHTGGLRFQGTTSQRLLYVIHRASYHFLTDASIPHAEMSPWACLGLASSANRSQIRRAYHRKSLEWHPDKWSSADTIMLRAQAEKIYALITHAYHVLFNSDP
;
A
#
# COMPACT_ATOMS: atom_id res chain seq x y z
N MET A 1 10.35 -40.34 61.63
CA MET A 1 11.31 -39.23 61.66
C MET A 1 10.81 -38.12 60.75
N ASN A 2 10.15 -37.11 61.32
CA ASN A 2 9.70 -35.91 60.61
C ASN A 2 10.92 -35.02 60.35
N ARG A 3 11.43 -35.01 59.12
CA ARG A 3 12.40 -33.99 58.69
C ARG A 3 11.60 -32.77 58.24
N SER A 4 11.63 -31.72 59.05
CA SER A 4 11.13 -30.40 58.70
C SER A 4 11.97 -29.84 57.56
N VAL A 5 11.32 -29.43 56.47
CA VAL A 5 11.97 -28.70 55.36
C VAL A 5 12.63 -27.44 55.96
N PRO A 6 13.93 -27.19 55.70
CA PRO A 6 14.60 -25.99 56.21
C PRO A 6 13.84 -24.75 55.73
N SER A 7 13.35 -23.95 56.68
CA SER A 7 12.59 -22.72 56.42
C SER A 7 13.32 -21.74 55.49
N ARG A 8 14.65 -21.81 55.41
CA ARG A 8 15.48 -21.00 54.51
C ARG A 8 15.31 -21.36 53.03
N LEU A 9 15.07 -22.63 52.69
CA LEU A 9 14.86 -23.06 51.30
C LEU A 9 13.50 -22.60 50.78
N ILE A 10 12.47 -22.70 51.64
CA ILE A 10 11.12 -22.18 51.37
C ILE A 10 11.18 -20.67 51.15
N VAL A 11 11.90 -19.93 52.00
CA VAL A 11 12.03 -18.47 51.89
C VAL A 11 12.80 -18.04 50.63
N HIS A 12 13.87 -18.75 50.23
CA HIS A 12 14.63 -18.40 49.03
C HIS A 12 13.82 -18.60 47.73
N VAL A 13 13.04 -19.68 47.66
CA VAL A 13 12.19 -19.99 46.49
C VAL A 13 10.94 -19.10 46.45
N CYS A 14 10.30 -18.83 47.60
CA CYS A 14 9.13 -17.94 47.68
C CYS A 14 9.48 -16.46 47.46
N SER A 15 10.72 -16.03 47.73
CA SER A 15 11.14 -14.63 47.53
C SER A 15 11.22 -14.18 46.06
N LYS A 16 11.02 -15.09 45.09
CA LYS A 16 11.04 -14.80 43.65
C LYS A 16 9.67 -14.81 42.96
N ALA A 17 8.54 -14.77 43.68
CA ALA A 17 7.21 -14.94 43.08
C ALA A 17 6.21 -13.81 43.41
N ASP A 18 5.63 -13.13 42.39
CA ASP A 18 4.20 -13.23 41.95
C ASP A 18 4.00 -12.48 40.58
N GLU A 19 3.02 -12.74 39.70
CA GLU A 19 1.62 -13.22 39.85
C GLU A 19 1.23 -14.37 38.87
N ASN A 20 0.46 -15.34 39.38
CA ASN A 20 -0.16 -16.53 38.75
C ASN A 20 0.62 -17.85 38.92
N ALA A 21 0.49 -18.39 40.12
CA ALA A 21 1.25 -19.50 40.71
C ALA A 21 1.27 -20.85 39.96
N SER A 22 2.49 -21.35 39.77
CA SER A 22 2.84 -22.71 39.34
C SER A 22 4.09 -23.33 39.97
N PRO A 23 5.15 -22.59 40.39
CA PRO A 23 6.36 -23.21 40.98
C PRO A 23 6.10 -23.85 42.36
N GLN A 24 5.13 -23.31 43.10
CA GLN A 24 4.71 -23.83 44.40
C GLN A 24 4.09 -25.23 44.27
N ALA A 25 3.29 -25.46 43.21
CA ALA A 25 2.70 -26.77 42.93
C ALA A 25 3.76 -27.82 42.59
N CYS A 26 4.77 -27.46 41.78
CA CYS A 26 5.93 -28.31 41.51
C CYS A 26 6.65 -28.70 42.80
N THR A 27 6.91 -27.72 43.68
CA THR A 27 7.67 -27.95 44.92
C THR A 27 6.92 -28.86 45.90
N LEU A 28 5.60 -28.69 46.05
CA LEU A 28 4.78 -29.58 46.89
C LEU A 28 4.72 -31.01 46.32
N ALA A 29 4.61 -31.14 44.99
CA ALA A 29 4.67 -32.43 44.32
C ALA A 29 6.05 -33.10 44.51
N SER A 30 7.16 -32.36 44.39
CA SER A 30 8.51 -32.90 44.55
C SER A 30 8.78 -33.40 45.96
N ILE A 31 8.32 -32.69 47.00
CA ILE A 31 8.45 -33.13 48.41
C ILE A 31 7.69 -34.44 48.65
N SER A 32 6.47 -34.55 48.11
CA SER A 32 5.63 -35.73 48.35
C SER A 32 6.10 -36.97 47.58
N GLN A 33 6.51 -36.80 46.32
CA GLN A 33 6.82 -37.90 45.38
C GLN A 33 8.32 -38.21 45.26
N LEU A 34 9.22 -37.23 45.45
CA LEU A 34 10.67 -37.37 45.27
C LEU A 34 11.44 -37.40 46.59
N ARG A 35 10.96 -38.19 47.55
CA ARG A 35 11.55 -38.34 48.92
C ARG A 35 12.99 -38.87 48.95
N TRP A 36 13.45 -39.42 47.83
CA TRP A 36 14.77 -40.00 47.65
C TRP A 36 15.84 -38.99 47.23
N MET A 37 15.42 -37.78 46.80
CA MET A 37 16.31 -36.69 46.45
C MET A 37 16.65 -35.88 47.71
N ASP A 38 17.77 -35.17 47.70
CA ASP A 38 18.07 -34.12 48.68
C ASP A 38 17.24 -32.84 48.40
N ASP A 39 17.23 -31.93 49.37
CA ASP A 39 16.44 -30.69 49.30
C ASP A 39 16.92 -29.76 48.18
N ASP A 40 18.23 -29.69 47.94
CA ASP A 40 18.81 -28.80 46.93
C ASP A 40 18.48 -29.29 45.51
N SER A 41 18.59 -30.60 45.26
CA SER A 41 18.18 -31.21 43.99
C SER A 41 16.68 -31.02 43.71
N ARG A 42 15.82 -31.13 44.73
CA ARG A 42 14.37 -30.85 44.58
C ARG A 42 14.09 -29.39 44.27
N ALA A 43 14.78 -28.47 44.95
CA ALA A 43 14.64 -27.04 44.72
C ALA A 43 15.12 -26.65 43.32
N TYR A 44 16.27 -27.18 42.91
CA TYR A 44 16.81 -26.99 41.57
C TYR A 44 15.83 -27.46 40.50
N LEU A 45 15.27 -28.67 40.61
CA LEU A 45 14.29 -29.22 39.66
C LEU A 45 13.08 -28.30 39.42
N CYS A 46 12.64 -27.54 40.42
CA CYS A 46 11.46 -26.68 40.34
C CYS A 46 11.79 -25.20 40.11
N GLN A 47 13.07 -24.83 39.95
CA GLN A 47 13.55 -23.44 40.06
C GLN A 47 12.91 -22.46 39.06
N ASN A 48 12.33 -22.91 37.94
CA ASN A 48 11.58 -22.07 37.00
C ASN A 48 10.37 -22.78 36.36
N SER A 49 9.82 -23.81 37.02
CA SER A 49 8.78 -24.63 36.39
C SER A 49 7.39 -23.97 36.39
N VAL A 50 6.72 -24.02 35.25
CA VAL A 50 5.33 -23.57 35.10
C VAL A 50 4.31 -24.69 35.40
N THR A 51 4.77 -25.93 35.59
CA THR A 51 3.89 -27.08 35.88
C THR A 51 4.56 -28.11 36.81
N ALA A 52 3.84 -29.17 37.19
CA ALA A 52 4.39 -30.30 37.93
C ALA A 52 5.14 -31.32 37.04
N ASP A 53 5.28 -31.06 35.74
CA ASP A 53 5.86 -32.01 34.78
C ASP A 53 7.31 -32.44 35.11
N PRO A 54 8.22 -31.57 35.59
CA PRO A 54 9.57 -31.99 35.98
C PRO A 54 9.57 -33.07 37.07
N VAL A 55 8.59 -33.07 37.97
CA VAL A 55 8.44 -34.07 39.04
C VAL A 55 8.00 -35.41 38.48
N SER A 56 7.05 -35.38 37.54
CA SER A 56 6.61 -36.57 36.81
C SER A 56 7.76 -37.18 36.00
N CYS A 57 8.58 -36.36 35.33
CA CYS A 57 9.81 -36.79 34.65
C CYS A 57 10.77 -37.53 35.59
N ALA A 58 11.11 -36.91 36.74
CA ALA A 58 12.06 -37.49 37.69
C ALA A 58 11.54 -38.83 38.27
N THR A 59 10.24 -38.93 38.48
CA THR A 59 9.59 -40.16 38.97
C THR A 59 9.65 -41.28 37.95
N GLU A 60 9.39 -40.99 36.67
CA GLU A 60 9.47 -41.98 35.59
C GLU A 60 10.91 -42.43 35.32
N LEU A 61 11.87 -41.50 35.24
CA LEU A 61 13.29 -41.83 35.09
C LEU A 61 13.75 -42.77 36.21
N ARG A 62 13.39 -42.46 37.47
CA ARG A 62 13.69 -43.33 38.61
C ARG A 62 13.09 -44.72 38.42
N ARG A 63 11.80 -44.81 38.07
CA ARG A 63 11.10 -46.09 37.89
C ARG A 63 11.81 -46.97 36.86
N VAL A 64 12.20 -46.40 35.72
CA VAL A 64 12.88 -47.11 34.65
C VAL A 64 14.29 -47.56 35.06
N PHE A 65 15.05 -46.71 35.74
CA PHE A 65 16.38 -47.10 36.22
C PHE A 65 16.31 -48.18 37.30
N THR A 66 15.29 -48.17 38.15
CA THR A 66 15.06 -49.22 39.16
C THR A 66 14.54 -50.53 38.59
N SER A 67 13.80 -50.53 37.47
CA SER A 67 13.29 -51.77 36.86
C SER A 67 14.35 -52.48 36.02
N ARG A 68 15.31 -51.75 35.43
CA ARG A 68 16.44 -52.31 34.65
C ARG A 68 17.56 -52.92 35.51
N SER A 69 17.56 -52.73 36.83
CA SER A 69 18.64 -53.21 37.71
C SER A 69 18.70 -54.73 37.92
N GLN A 70 17.89 -55.53 37.21
CA GLN A 70 18.12 -56.98 37.09
C GLN A 70 19.38 -57.31 36.24
N MET A 71 20.00 -56.34 35.56
CA MET A 71 21.25 -56.49 34.82
C MET A 71 22.43 -55.75 35.49
N GLY A 72 22.76 -56.10 36.73
CA GLY A 72 24.02 -55.69 37.40
C GLY A 72 24.16 -54.19 37.77
N PRO A 73 25.17 -53.84 38.59
CA PRO A 73 25.34 -52.49 39.13
C PRO A 73 25.83 -51.55 38.04
N VAL A 74 24.91 -50.95 37.30
CA VAL A 74 25.21 -49.74 36.54
C VAL A 74 25.28 -48.60 37.53
N ALA A 75 26.42 -47.91 37.61
CA ALA A 75 26.60 -46.69 38.39
C ALA A 75 25.44 -45.73 38.09
N GLY A 76 24.50 -45.65 39.05
CA GLY A 76 23.21 -45.00 38.87
C GLY A 76 23.36 -43.50 39.01
N TYR A 77 22.72 -42.76 38.10
CA TYR A 77 22.57 -41.31 38.19
C TYR A 77 22.15 -40.90 39.61
N THR A 78 22.84 -39.90 40.16
CA THR A 78 22.53 -39.32 41.46
C THR A 78 21.21 -38.55 41.40
N ALA A 79 20.67 -38.18 42.57
CA ALA A 79 19.51 -37.29 42.63
C ALA A 79 19.73 -35.98 41.87
N SER A 80 20.92 -35.40 41.98
CA SER A 80 21.32 -34.19 41.26
C SER A 80 21.30 -34.39 39.74
N ASP A 81 21.81 -35.51 39.25
CA ASP A 81 21.83 -35.84 37.82
C ASP A 81 20.41 -35.91 37.23
N VAL A 82 19.48 -36.54 37.96
CA VAL A 82 18.07 -36.66 37.55
C VAL A 82 17.39 -35.30 37.59
N ALA A 83 17.71 -34.47 38.59
CA ALA A 83 17.20 -33.10 38.68
C ALA A 83 17.63 -32.29 37.45
N GLU A 84 18.89 -32.39 37.04
CA GLU A 84 19.46 -31.68 35.90
C GLU A 84 18.87 -32.08 34.56
N ILE A 85 18.57 -33.36 34.36
CA ILE A 85 17.93 -33.85 33.15
C ILE A 85 16.47 -33.35 33.06
N CYS A 86 15.73 -33.37 34.17
CA CYS A 86 14.30 -33.05 34.17
C CYS A 86 13.97 -31.57 34.38
N HIS A 87 14.92 -30.72 34.78
CA HIS A 87 14.69 -29.32 35.15
C HIS A 87 14.00 -28.48 34.05
N ALA A 88 14.30 -28.73 32.78
CA ALA A 88 13.81 -27.91 31.65
C ALA A 88 12.62 -28.54 30.89
N THR A 89 11.96 -29.57 31.44
CA THR A 89 10.98 -30.35 30.67
C THR A 89 9.58 -29.76 30.64
N GLN A 90 8.98 -29.74 29.45
CA GLN A 90 7.55 -29.53 29.24
C GLN A 90 6.82 -30.82 28.84
N ASN A 91 7.56 -31.88 28.48
CA ASN A 91 6.97 -33.16 28.05
C ASN A 91 7.81 -34.34 28.57
N THR A 92 7.30 -34.95 29.64
CA THR A 92 7.97 -35.98 30.42
C THR A 92 8.19 -37.27 29.64
N THR A 93 7.19 -37.74 28.90
CA THR A 93 7.22 -39.00 28.15
C THR A 93 8.33 -38.98 27.10
N VAL A 94 8.46 -37.85 26.42
CA VAL A 94 9.36 -37.72 25.29
C VAL A 94 10.83 -37.56 25.75
N LEU A 95 11.07 -36.77 26.79
CA LEU A 95 12.38 -36.64 27.43
C LEU A 95 12.85 -37.99 28.00
N VAL A 96 11.98 -38.70 28.71
CA VAL A 96 12.27 -40.04 29.26
C VAL A 96 12.64 -41.02 28.15
N SER A 97 11.87 -41.05 27.05
CA SER A 97 12.17 -41.90 25.89
C SER A 97 13.53 -41.58 25.27
N CYS A 98 13.88 -40.29 25.10
CA CYS A 98 15.20 -39.87 24.61
C CYS A 98 16.32 -40.37 25.54
N VAL A 99 16.23 -40.08 26.83
CA VAL A 99 17.23 -40.46 27.84
C VAL A 99 17.40 -41.97 27.91
N ILE A 100 16.32 -42.75 27.85
CA ILE A 100 16.38 -44.21 27.86
C ILE A 100 17.15 -44.75 26.65
N LYS A 101 16.93 -44.17 25.47
CA LYS A 101 17.59 -44.58 24.23
C LYS A 101 19.06 -44.15 24.18
N THR A 102 19.40 -42.96 24.69
CA THR A 102 20.77 -42.44 24.71
C THR A 102 21.62 -42.99 25.87
N SER A 103 21.02 -43.29 27.02
CA SER A 103 21.71 -43.81 28.22
C SER A 103 22.24 -45.25 28.07
N VAL A 104 21.77 -46.01 27.08
CA VAL A 104 22.32 -47.35 26.73
C VAL A 104 23.84 -47.28 26.47
N VAL A 105 24.35 -46.10 26.14
CA VAL A 105 25.74 -45.86 25.79
C VAL A 105 26.67 -45.77 27.02
N LYS A 106 26.16 -45.67 28.26
CA LYS A 106 26.94 -45.57 29.53
C LYS A 106 28.07 -44.52 29.54
N ALA A 107 28.06 -43.55 28.63
CA ALA A 107 29.20 -42.66 28.39
C ALA A 107 28.89 -41.16 28.48
N PHE A 108 27.63 -40.79 28.69
CA PHE A 108 27.23 -39.40 28.81
C PHE A 108 26.99 -39.06 30.28
N SER A 109 27.58 -37.95 30.72
CA SER A 109 27.24 -37.30 31.98
C SER A 109 25.81 -36.74 31.94
N ALA A 110 25.22 -36.46 33.10
CA ALA A 110 23.89 -35.86 33.17
C ALA A 110 23.77 -34.51 32.44
N PRO A 111 24.75 -33.60 32.50
CA PRO A 111 24.73 -32.37 31.69
C PRO A 111 24.70 -32.64 30.18
N GLN A 112 25.45 -33.65 29.71
CA GLN A 112 25.49 -34.04 28.29
C GLN A 112 24.15 -34.63 27.83
N LEU A 113 23.51 -35.47 28.66
CA LEU A 113 22.19 -36.01 28.37
C LEU A 113 21.12 -34.92 28.39
N SER A 114 21.21 -33.98 29.34
CA SER A 114 20.33 -32.83 29.40
C SER A 114 20.43 -32.02 28.11
N ARG A 115 21.64 -31.73 27.60
CA ARG A 115 21.84 -31.02 26.32
C ARG A 115 21.31 -31.78 25.10
N LEU A 116 21.52 -33.10 25.02
CA LEU A 116 21.06 -33.93 23.89
C LEU A 116 19.54 -34.06 23.82
N CYS A 117 18.90 -34.17 24.98
CA CYS A 117 17.47 -34.42 25.09
C CYS A 117 16.65 -33.18 25.43
N SER A 118 17.28 -32.01 25.59
CA SER A 118 16.59 -30.74 25.77
C SER A 118 15.79 -30.39 24.50
N PRO A 119 14.50 -30.04 24.62
CA PRO A 119 13.74 -29.53 23.48
C PRO A 119 14.34 -28.20 23.01
N VAL A 120 14.44 -28.00 21.69
CA VAL A 120 14.86 -26.72 21.11
C VAL A 120 13.77 -25.69 21.43
N LEU A 121 14.03 -24.81 22.40
CA LEU A 121 13.13 -23.78 22.94
C LEU A 121 12.71 -22.67 21.93
N GLY A 122 12.78 -22.91 20.62
CA GLY A 122 12.55 -21.89 19.59
C GLY A 122 11.68 -22.32 18.42
N ALA A 123 11.06 -23.50 18.45
CA ALA A 123 10.03 -23.85 17.47
C ALA A 123 8.72 -23.19 17.92
N GLU A 124 8.36 -22.08 17.28
CA GLU A 124 7.07 -21.42 17.48
C GLU A 124 5.94 -22.46 17.43
N THR A 125 5.08 -22.40 18.45
CA THR A 125 4.00 -23.33 18.75
C THR A 125 2.96 -23.35 17.63
N SER A 126 3.26 -24.02 16.52
CA SER A 126 2.23 -24.60 15.65
C SER A 126 1.84 -25.95 16.24
N GLU A 127 0.54 -26.20 16.40
CA GLU A 127 -0.11 -27.38 17.03
C GLU A 127 0.20 -28.75 16.40
N ILE A 128 1.30 -28.88 15.67
CA ILE A 128 1.77 -30.17 15.19
C ILE A 128 2.55 -30.82 16.34
N LEU A 129 2.03 -31.93 16.88
CA LEU A 129 2.80 -32.84 17.74
C LEU A 129 4.05 -33.31 16.96
N VAL A 130 5.16 -32.57 17.04
CA VAL A 130 6.42 -32.96 16.43
C VAL A 130 7.20 -33.84 17.42
N ASP A 131 7.55 -35.07 16.97
CA ASP A 131 8.40 -36.08 17.62
C ASP A 131 9.89 -35.63 17.80
N VAL A 132 10.13 -34.40 18.23
CA VAL A 132 11.47 -33.74 18.24
C VAL A 132 12.58 -34.59 18.91
N PRO A 133 12.38 -35.26 20.06
CA PRO A 133 13.45 -35.96 20.77
C PRO A 133 13.76 -37.37 20.27
N ALA A 134 12.97 -37.92 19.34
CA ALA A 134 13.31 -39.18 18.69
C ALA A 134 14.59 -39.03 17.84
N HIS A 135 14.76 -37.87 17.20
CA HIS A 135 15.85 -37.63 16.25
C HIS A 135 17.23 -37.52 16.89
N SER A 136 17.37 -36.87 18.05
CA SER A 136 18.65 -36.84 18.78
C SER A 136 19.12 -38.24 19.17
N SER A 137 18.20 -39.08 19.66
CA SER A 137 18.53 -40.45 20.08
C SER A 137 18.93 -41.34 18.90
N GLU A 138 18.23 -41.22 17.77
CA GLU A 138 18.54 -41.94 16.54
C GLU A 138 19.85 -41.43 15.90
N CYS A 139 20.09 -40.12 15.96
CA CYS A 139 21.34 -39.50 15.56
C CYS A 139 22.51 -40.08 16.36
N VAL A 140 22.43 -40.11 17.70
CA VAL A 140 23.51 -40.64 18.54
C VAL A 140 23.77 -42.12 18.24
N ALA A 141 22.72 -42.92 18.10
CA ALA A 141 22.86 -44.36 17.79
C ALA A 141 23.56 -44.60 16.44
N LYS A 142 23.16 -43.88 15.39
CA LYS A 142 23.78 -43.97 14.06
C LYS A 142 25.19 -43.36 14.04
N ALA A 143 25.41 -42.22 14.69
CA ALA A 143 26.73 -41.59 14.74
C ALA A 143 27.77 -42.48 15.44
N LYS A 144 27.35 -43.23 16.48
CA LYS A 144 28.23 -44.18 17.18
C LYS A 144 28.79 -45.25 16.24
N SER A 145 27.96 -45.83 15.37
CA SER A 145 28.43 -46.84 14.40
C SER A 145 29.33 -46.23 13.33
N LEU A 146 29.00 -45.03 12.85
CA LEU A 146 29.76 -44.34 11.80
C LEU A 146 31.14 -43.85 12.23
N LEU A 147 31.32 -43.49 13.51
CA LEU A 147 32.62 -43.08 14.05
C LEU A 147 33.52 -44.27 14.44
N GLY A 148 33.06 -45.51 14.18
CA GLY A 148 33.82 -46.75 14.41
C GLY A 148 33.92 -47.11 15.89
N PHE A 149 32.98 -46.65 16.73
CA PHE A 149 32.97 -47.00 18.15
C PHE A 149 32.29 -48.36 18.34
N PHE A 150 33.08 -49.39 18.64
CA PHE A 150 32.55 -50.71 18.96
C PHE A 150 31.59 -50.64 20.15
N LEU A 151 30.49 -51.40 20.06
CA LEU A 151 29.39 -51.39 21.05
C LEU A 151 29.84 -51.76 22.48
N SER A 152 30.98 -52.43 22.62
CA SER A 152 31.48 -53.06 23.85
C SER A 152 32.56 -52.28 24.61
N SER A 153 33.13 -51.21 24.05
CA SER A 153 34.15 -50.40 24.75
C SER A 153 33.55 -49.11 25.33
N PRO A 154 33.97 -48.69 26.54
CA PRO A 154 33.58 -47.38 27.07
C PRO A 154 34.05 -46.29 26.10
N LEU A 155 33.16 -45.37 25.72
CA LEU A 155 33.56 -44.22 24.89
C LEU A 155 34.54 -43.36 25.68
N SER A 156 35.60 -42.89 25.02
CA SER A 156 36.42 -41.82 25.57
C SER A 156 35.61 -40.53 25.71
N GLN A 157 35.99 -39.67 26.65
CA GLN A 157 35.37 -38.36 26.83
C GLN A 157 35.34 -37.55 25.51
N GLU A 158 36.46 -37.55 24.78
CA GLU A 158 36.57 -36.91 23.46
C GLU A 158 35.52 -37.43 22.47
N SER A 159 35.27 -38.72 22.46
CA SER A 159 34.28 -39.33 21.57
C SER A 159 32.85 -38.96 21.95
N ALA A 160 32.56 -38.85 23.26
CA ALA A 160 31.29 -38.39 23.76
C ALA A 160 31.04 -36.91 23.39
N ASP A 161 32.06 -36.06 23.49
CA ASP A 161 31.98 -34.64 23.12
C ASP A 161 31.76 -34.44 21.61
N LEU A 162 32.35 -35.30 20.78
CA LEU A 162 32.09 -35.32 19.34
C LEU A 162 30.66 -35.73 19.00
N LEU A 163 30.13 -36.77 19.65
CA LEU A 163 28.74 -37.20 19.47
C LEU A 163 27.76 -36.12 19.93
N LEU A 164 28.06 -35.47 21.06
CA LEU A 164 27.31 -34.33 21.56
C LEU A 164 27.28 -33.22 20.52
N THR A 165 28.46 -32.81 20.04
CA THR A 165 28.61 -31.71 19.06
C THR A 165 27.88 -31.99 17.75
N LEU A 166 27.80 -33.25 17.32
CA LEU A 166 27.12 -33.63 16.08
C LEU A 166 25.59 -33.63 16.21
N CYS A 167 25.08 -34.21 17.30
CA CYS A 167 23.66 -34.51 17.47
C CYS A 167 22.93 -33.50 18.35
N GLU A 168 23.63 -32.57 18.99
CA GLU A 168 23.04 -31.45 19.69
C GLU A 168 22.17 -30.63 18.72
N GLN A 169 20.90 -30.43 19.08
CA GLN A 169 19.88 -29.74 18.28
C GLN A 169 19.55 -30.40 16.92
N ALA A 170 19.88 -31.67 16.73
CA ALA A 170 19.54 -32.38 15.50
C ALA A 170 18.02 -32.55 15.36
N MET A 171 17.42 -31.87 14.38
CA MET A 171 16.00 -32.00 14.06
C MET A 171 15.66 -33.23 13.21
N SER A 172 16.67 -33.93 12.69
CA SER A 172 16.50 -35.12 11.85
C SER A 172 17.78 -35.97 11.89
N ASN A 173 17.78 -37.09 11.16
CA ASN A 173 18.98 -37.92 10.97
C ASN A 173 20.03 -37.31 10.02
N ALA A 174 19.79 -36.12 9.48
CA ALA A 174 20.66 -35.51 8.49
C ALA A 174 22.14 -35.33 8.92
N PRO A 175 22.48 -34.96 10.17
CA PRO A 175 23.87 -34.93 10.61
C PRO A 175 24.59 -36.27 10.43
N THR A 176 23.87 -37.39 10.65
CA THR A 176 24.43 -38.73 10.46
C THR A 176 24.50 -39.16 9.00
N ILE A 177 23.57 -38.70 8.15
CA ILE A 177 23.63 -38.92 6.69
C ILE A 177 24.81 -38.14 6.08
N CYS A 178 25.02 -36.91 6.54
CA CYS A 178 26.22 -36.14 6.21
C CYS A 178 27.48 -36.88 6.67
N LEU A 179 27.51 -37.33 7.93
CA LEU A 179 28.67 -37.99 8.52
C LEU A 179 29.02 -39.31 7.81
N SER A 180 28.03 -40.13 7.47
CA SER A 180 28.24 -41.40 6.78
C SER A 180 28.90 -41.21 5.41
N SER A 181 28.61 -40.08 4.76
CA SER A 181 29.15 -39.72 3.46
C SER A 181 30.58 -39.18 3.53
N VAL A 182 31.07 -38.78 4.72
CA VAL A 182 32.47 -38.36 4.96
C VAL A 182 33.29 -39.34 5.82
N GLN A 183 32.71 -40.47 6.24
CA GLN A 183 33.39 -41.37 7.20
C GLN A 183 34.71 -41.96 6.68
N TYR A 184 34.87 -42.05 5.36
CA TYR A 184 36.08 -42.56 4.70
C TYR A 184 36.99 -41.44 4.18
N ASP A 185 36.69 -40.17 4.48
CA ASP A 185 37.53 -39.06 4.04
C ASP A 185 38.81 -38.97 4.89
N GLN A 186 39.93 -39.45 4.33
CA GLN A 186 41.24 -39.48 5.00
C GLN A 186 41.82 -38.08 5.28
N TYR A 187 41.30 -37.02 4.64
CA TYR A 187 41.80 -35.65 4.82
C TYR A 187 41.16 -34.93 6.01
N LEU A 188 40.03 -35.44 6.49
CA LEU A 188 39.32 -34.88 7.64
C LEU A 188 39.59 -35.70 8.89
N SER A 189 40.02 -35.02 9.95
CA SER A 189 40.02 -35.60 11.30
C SER A 189 38.59 -35.91 11.75
N LYS A 190 38.44 -36.79 12.77
CA LYS A 190 37.11 -37.10 13.32
C LYS A 190 36.37 -35.84 13.79
N ALA A 191 37.08 -34.91 14.43
CA ALA A 191 36.54 -33.64 14.88
C ALA A 191 36.07 -32.76 13.71
N GLN A 192 36.82 -32.70 12.62
CA GLN A 192 36.44 -31.90 11.46
C GLN A 192 35.25 -32.49 10.70
N ARG A 193 35.13 -33.82 10.63
CA ARG A 193 33.93 -34.48 10.06
C ARG A 193 32.67 -34.14 10.86
N VAL A 194 32.79 -34.15 12.18
CA VAL A 194 31.71 -33.75 13.08
C VAL A 194 31.38 -32.27 12.93
N GLN A 195 32.40 -31.40 12.87
CA GLN A 195 32.22 -29.97 12.64
C GLN A 195 31.47 -29.69 11.32
N LEU A 196 31.84 -30.37 10.23
CA LEU A 196 31.18 -30.23 8.92
C LEU A 196 29.71 -30.59 8.96
N CYS A 197 29.35 -31.64 9.70
CA CYS A 197 27.99 -32.20 9.70
C CYS A 197 27.13 -31.71 10.87
N ARG A 198 27.69 -30.90 11.78
CA ARG A 198 26.93 -30.27 12.87
C ARG A 198 25.81 -29.41 12.28
N GLN A 199 24.58 -29.59 12.81
CA GLN A 199 23.37 -28.87 12.38
C GLN A 199 22.99 -29.08 10.89
N ALA A 200 23.54 -30.10 10.22
CA ALA A 200 23.16 -30.41 8.85
C ALA A 200 21.66 -30.75 8.75
N ARG A 201 20.97 -30.14 7.77
CA ARG A 201 19.55 -30.44 7.48
C ARG A 201 19.37 -31.57 6.46
N ASP A 202 20.40 -31.81 5.67
CA ASP A 202 20.51 -32.88 4.68
C ASP A 202 22.01 -33.20 4.41
N ALA A 203 22.32 -33.85 3.29
CA ALA A 203 23.70 -34.17 2.89
C ALA A 203 24.48 -33.00 2.27
N SER A 204 23.89 -31.80 2.14
CA SER A 204 24.48 -30.66 1.43
C SER A 204 25.85 -30.22 1.96
N PRO A 205 26.11 -30.15 3.29
CA PRO A 205 27.45 -29.82 3.80
C PRO A 205 28.54 -30.76 3.29
N GLN A 206 28.25 -32.07 3.27
CA GLN A 206 29.18 -33.06 2.74
C GLN A 206 29.35 -32.92 1.22
N GLN A 207 28.26 -32.75 0.47
CA GLN A 207 28.34 -32.61 -0.98
C GLN A 207 29.11 -31.34 -1.37
N CYS A 208 28.90 -30.25 -0.65
CA CYS A 208 29.68 -29.01 -0.75
C CYS A 208 31.17 -29.28 -0.53
N TYR A 209 31.53 -29.94 0.58
CA TYR A 209 32.94 -30.21 0.90
C TYR A 209 33.60 -31.12 -0.15
N SER A 210 32.89 -32.17 -0.60
CA SER A 210 33.35 -33.08 -1.63
C SER A 210 33.70 -32.35 -2.95
N LYS A 211 32.87 -31.36 -3.34
CA LYS A 211 33.16 -30.51 -4.51
C LYS A 211 34.38 -29.60 -4.32
N LEU A 212 34.73 -29.25 -3.08
CA LEU A 212 35.91 -28.44 -2.78
C LEU A 212 37.22 -29.23 -2.72
N ARG A 213 37.17 -30.57 -2.72
CA ARG A 213 38.35 -31.42 -2.49
C ARG A 213 39.52 -31.11 -3.43
N HIS A 214 39.25 -30.88 -4.71
CA HIS A 214 40.29 -30.50 -5.68
C HIS A 214 40.95 -29.15 -5.34
N PHE A 215 40.21 -28.19 -4.76
CA PHE A 215 40.74 -26.90 -4.32
C PHE A 215 41.58 -27.03 -3.05
N ILE A 216 41.22 -27.93 -2.15
CA ILE A 216 42.04 -28.28 -0.98
C ILE A 216 43.37 -28.88 -1.42
N HIS A 217 43.35 -29.83 -2.38
CA HIS A 217 44.56 -30.45 -2.92
C HIS A 217 45.49 -29.47 -3.63
N SER A 218 44.91 -28.52 -4.37
CA SER A 218 45.67 -27.45 -5.03
C SER A 218 46.05 -26.30 -4.10
N LYS A 219 45.80 -26.43 -2.79
CA LYS A 219 46.07 -25.42 -1.76
C LYS A 219 45.42 -24.05 -2.04
N LYS A 220 44.33 -24.03 -2.82
CA LYS A 220 43.54 -22.81 -3.06
C LYS A 220 42.59 -22.47 -1.91
N ILE A 221 42.31 -23.43 -1.04
CA ILE A 221 41.56 -23.26 0.20
C ILE A 221 42.14 -24.19 1.27
N SER A 222 42.22 -23.70 2.50
CA SER A 222 42.59 -24.53 3.64
C SER A 222 41.45 -25.50 3.99
N VAL A 223 41.75 -26.60 4.69
CA VAL A 223 40.71 -27.52 5.19
C VAL A 223 39.73 -26.74 6.08
N GLN A 224 40.22 -25.86 6.95
CA GLN A 224 39.38 -25.03 7.81
C GLN A 224 38.47 -24.09 7.02
N GLY A 225 38.99 -23.42 5.99
CA GLY A 225 38.17 -22.55 5.13
C GLY A 225 37.08 -23.31 4.37
N ALA A 226 37.34 -24.56 3.97
CA ALA A 226 36.35 -25.43 3.36
C ALA A 226 35.27 -25.89 4.35
N LEU A 227 35.64 -26.14 5.61
CA LEU A 227 34.68 -26.44 6.68
C LEU A 227 33.78 -25.23 6.96
N GLU A 228 34.37 -24.03 7.11
CA GLU A 228 33.61 -22.79 7.33
C GLU A 228 32.64 -22.49 6.20
N LEU A 229 33.04 -22.73 4.95
CA LEU A 229 32.20 -22.50 3.78
C LEU A 229 31.06 -23.53 3.64
N CYS A 230 31.27 -24.79 4.07
CA CYS A 230 30.29 -25.87 3.86
C CYS A 230 29.45 -26.22 5.09
N GLN A 231 29.86 -25.87 6.32
CA GLN A 231 29.20 -26.30 7.55
C GLN A 231 27.71 -25.92 7.60
N GLN A 232 27.34 -24.75 7.06
CA GLN A 232 25.94 -24.28 7.03
C GLN A 232 25.32 -24.36 5.62
N ALA A 233 25.94 -25.09 4.70
CA ALA A 233 25.47 -25.19 3.34
C ALA A 233 24.11 -25.90 3.26
N LYS A 234 23.12 -25.21 2.69
CA LYS A 234 21.79 -25.77 2.39
C LYS A 234 21.69 -26.35 0.97
N SER A 235 22.76 -26.22 0.18
CA SER A 235 22.86 -26.69 -1.20
C SER A 235 24.33 -26.78 -1.63
N LEU A 236 24.56 -27.16 -2.88
CA LEU A 236 25.89 -27.12 -3.53
C LEU A 236 26.37 -25.69 -3.87
N SER A 237 25.53 -24.67 -3.70
CA SER A 237 25.80 -23.31 -4.18
C SER A 237 27.08 -22.68 -3.60
N PRO A 238 27.43 -22.82 -2.30
CA PRO A 238 28.70 -22.31 -1.78
C PRO A 238 29.93 -22.87 -2.51
N ALA A 239 29.94 -24.17 -2.80
CA ALA A 239 31.05 -24.81 -3.50
C ALA A 239 31.10 -24.40 -4.98
N LEU A 240 29.96 -24.26 -5.65
CA LEU A 240 29.89 -23.76 -7.03
C LEU A 240 30.32 -22.30 -7.13
N CYS A 241 29.92 -21.46 -6.17
CA CYS A 241 30.39 -20.09 -6.03
C CYS A 241 31.91 -20.06 -5.89
N PHE A 242 32.47 -20.85 -4.98
CA PHE A 242 33.91 -20.90 -4.75
C PHE A 242 34.67 -21.36 -6.00
N ALA A 243 34.15 -22.38 -6.69
CA ALA A 243 34.74 -22.91 -7.91
C ALA A 243 34.77 -21.85 -9.03
N GLU A 244 33.69 -21.09 -9.22
CA GLU A 244 33.62 -20.01 -10.21
C GLU A 244 34.57 -18.85 -9.83
N LEU A 245 34.61 -18.48 -8.55
CA LEU A 245 35.52 -17.45 -8.04
C LEU A 245 36.99 -17.84 -8.27
N ALA A 246 37.35 -19.10 -8.04
CA ALA A 246 38.70 -19.64 -8.22
C ALA A 246 39.20 -19.64 -9.68
N ARG A 247 38.32 -19.40 -10.67
CA ARG A 247 38.69 -19.23 -12.09
C ARG A 247 39.16 -17.82 -12.41
N THR A 248 38.76 -16.83 -11.62
CA THR A 248 38.97 -15.40 -11.93
C THR A 248 39.82 -14.68 -10.88
N ALA A 249 39.77 -15.11 -9.63
CA ALA A 249 40.53 -14.51 -8.54
C ALA A 249 41.96 -15.07 -8.43
N SER A 250 42.85 -14.27 -7.84
CA SER A 250 44.22 -14.68 -7.51
C SER A 250 44.22 -15.72 -6.38
N THR A 251 45.30 -16.49 -6.24
CA THR A 251 45.44 -17.47 -5.15
C THR A 251 45.41 -16.80 -3.78
N THR A 252 46.11 -15.68 -3.62
CA THR A 252 46.12 -14.88 -2.38
C THR A 252 44.73 -14.37 -2.02
N PHE A 253 43.91 -14.00 -3.02
CA PHE A 253 42.52 -13.62 -2.78
C PHE A 253 41.70 -14.81 -2.27
N MET A 254 41.81 -15.96 -2.94
CA MET A 254 41.05 -17.16 -2.57
C MET A 254 41.33 -17.62 -1.14
N GLU A 255 42.60 -17.56 -0.71
CA GLU A 255 43.02 -17.92 0.65
C GLU A 255 42.39 -17.00 1.72
N ASN A 256 42.27 -15.70 1.45
CA ASN A 256 41.83 -14.72 2.44
C ASN A 256 40.32 -14.46 2.43
N PHE A 257 39.67 -14.48 1.25
CA PHE A 257 38.30 -14.01 1.08
C PHE A 257 37.37 -15.00 0.38
N GLY A 258 37.89 -16.09 -0.19
CA GLY A 258 37.08 -17.04 -0.96
C GLY A 258 36.00 -17.71 -0.12
N SER A 259 36.33 -18.12 1.12
CA SER A 259 35.34 -18.67 2.05
C SER A 259 34.32 -17.61 2.48
N PHE A 260 34.77 -16.40 2.80
CA PHE A 260 33.94 -15.29 3.25
C PHE A 260 32.84 -14.89 2.25
N ILE A 261 33.17 -14.81 0.96
CA ILE A 261 32.21 -14.42 -0.09
C ILE A 261 31.17 -15.52 -0.34
N CYS A 262 31.61 -16.79 -0.32
CA CYS A 262 30.78 -17.90 -0.77
C CYS A 262 30.09 -18.70 0.35
N ALA A 263 30.44 -18.50 1.63
CA ALA A 263 29.90 -19.28 2.76
C ALA A 263 28.37 -19.30 2.85
N SER A 264 27.69 -18.21 2.49
CA SER A 264 26.23 -18.09 2.50
C SER A 264 25.63 -17.95 1.10
N ALA A 265 26.38 -18.29 0.07
CA ALA A 265 25.93 -18.13 -1.31
C ALA A 265 24.77 -19.08 -1.63
N GLN A 266 23.65 -18.51 -2.09
CA GLN A 266 22.50 -19.29 -2.57
C GLN A 266 22.65 -19.66 -4.05
N SER A 267 23.54 -19.00 -4.78
CA SER A 267 23.84 -19.22 -6.19
C SER A 267 25.32 -18.89 -6.48
N ILE A 268 25.72 -18.91 -7.75
CA ILE A 268 27.05 -18.45 -8.19
C ILE A 268 27.17 -16.91 -8.30
N ALA A 269 26.13 -16.16 -7.92
CA ALA A 269 26.09 -14.71 -8.07
C ALA A 269 27.21 -13.94 -7.36
N PRO A 270 27.65 -14.28 -6.13
CA PRO A 270 28.78 -13.59 -5.50
C PRO A 270 30.07 -13.67 -6.32
N ALA A 271 30.33 -14.82 -6.95
CA ALA A 271 31.49 -14.98 -7.83
C ALA A 271 31.36 -14.18 -9.14
N LYS A 272 30.15 -14.11 -9.71
CA LYS A 272 29.86 -13.28 -10.88
C LYS A 272 30.01 -11.79 -10.58
N CYS A 273 29.49 -11.34 -9.44
CA CYS A 273 29.71 -9.99 -8.93
C CYS A 273 31.21 -9.68 -8.83
N TYR A 274 32.00 -10.58 -8.24
CA TYR A 274 33.44 -10.38 -8.12
C TYR A 274 34.12 -10.18 -9.49
N ARG A 275 33.75 -11.01 -10.47
CA ARG A 275 34.25 -10.91 -11.85
C ARG A 275 33.85 -9.60 -12.53
N ALA A 276 32.61 -9.13 -12.31
CA ALA A 276 32.11 -7.88 -12.86
C ALA A 276 32.67 -6.63 -12.15
N THR A 277 33.26 -6.80 -10.96
CA THR A 277 33.79 -5.68 -10.17
C THR A 277 35.01 -5.05 -10.86
N PRO A 278 35.09 -3.71 -10.96
CA PRO A 278 36.21 -3.03 -11.61
C PRO A 278 37.58 -3.43 -11.04
N SER A 279 38.59 -3.51 -11.91
CA SER A 279 39.93 -3.97 -11.54
C SER A 279 40.66 -3.05 -10.56
N ASN A 280 40.28 -1.78 -10.47
CA ASN A 280 40.85 -0.81 -9.54
C ASN A 280 40.37 -0.97 -8.09
N PHE A 281 39.41 -1.86 -7.80
CA PHE A 281 39.00 -2.16 -6.42
C PHE A 281 40.05 -3.05 -5.75
N ALA A 282 40.45 -2.68 -4.53
CA ALA A 282 41.24 -3.55 -3.68
C ALA A 282 40.46 -4.83 -3.33
N ASP A 283 41.18 -5.93 -3.15
CA ASP A 283 40.62 -7.25 -2.84
C ASP A 283 39.63 -7.23 -1.66
N SER A 284 39.97 -6.54 -0.57
CA SER A 284 39.06 -6.39 0.58
C SER A 284 37.76 -5.66 0.23
N SER A 285 37.82 -4.66 -0.66
CA SER A 285 36.64 -3.93 -1.14
C SER A 285 35.79 -4.80 -2.08
N LYS A 286 36.41 -5.61 -2.94
CA LYS A 286 35.69 -6.58 -3.80
C LYS A 286 34.96 -7.64 -2.96
N ALA A 287 35.63 -8.15 -1.93
CA ALA A 287 35.07 -9.13 -1.02
C ALA A 287 33.86 -8.56 -0.26
N MET A 288 33.98 -7.34 0.29
CA MET A 288 32.86 -6.64 0.94
C MET A 288 31.70 -6.39 -0.04
N LEU A 289 32.00 -5.90 -1.24
CA LEU A 289 30.97 -5.57 -2.23
C LEU A 289 30.12 -6.78 -2.62
N CYS A 290 30.75 -7.92 -2.86
CA CYS A 290 30.09 -9.11 -3.39
C CYS A 290 29.63 -10.12 -2.35
N GLN A 291 29.92 -9.88 -1.07
CA GLN A 291 29.37 -10.70 0.00
C GLN A 291 27.83 -10.60 0.01
N PHE A 292 27.16 -11.75 0.03
CA PHE A 292 25.70 -11.88 -0.04
C PHE A 292 25.03 -11.37 -1.33
N ALA A 293 25.79 -11.15 -2.41
CA ALA A 293 25.21 -10.74 -3.69
C ALA A 293 24.28 -11.82 -4.27
N ASP A 294 23.08 -11.40 -4.68
CA ASP A 294 22.09 -12.24 -5.37
C ASP A 294 22.21 -12.17 -6.91
N SER A 295 22.94 -11.18 -7.41
CA SER A 295 23.14 -10.85 -8.83
C SER A 295 24.49 -10.15 -9.07
N GLU A 296 24.72 -9.68 -10.30
CA GLU A 296 25.89 -8.83 -10.64
C GLU A 296 25.66 -7.34 -10.28
N ALA A 297 24.46 -6.98 -9.81
CA ALA A 297 24.06 -5.60 -9.56
C ALA A 297 24.94 -4.81 -8.57
N PRO A 298 25.50 -5.40 -7.49
CA PRO A 298 26.46 -4.68 -6.64
C PRO A 298 27.69 -4.19 -7.43
N ALA A 299 28.20 -5.02 -8.35
CA ALA A 299 29.33 -4.67 -9.18
C ALA A 299 28.96 -3.60 -10.24
N GLU A 300 27.78 -3.71 -10.85
CA GLU A 300 27.26 -2.69 -11.78
C GLU A 300 27.04 -1.34 -11.07
N CYS A 301 26.51 -1.35 -9.85
CA CYS A 301 26.39 -0.17 -9.00
C CYS A 301 27.76 0.46 -8.73
N ALA A 302 28.77 -0.35 -8.40
CA ALA A 302 30.13 0.12 -8.11
C ALA A 302 30.87 0.63 -9.36
N LEU A 303 30.55 0.10 -10.54
CA LEU A 303 31.02 0.56 -11.84
C LEU A 303 30.40 1.91 -12.21
N TYR A 304 29.13 2.13 -11.86
CA TYR A 304 28.43 3.38 -12.13
C TYR A 304 29.18 4.56 -11.47
N HIS A 305 29.59 5.53 -12.29
CA HIS A 305 30.55 6.56 -11.90
C HIS A 305 29.97 7.58 -10.89
N ALA A 306 29.89 7.21 -9.62
CA ALA A 306 29.70 8.13 -8.50
C ALA A 306 31.00 8.91 -8.24
N THR A 307 31.24 9.99 -8.99
CA THR A 307 32.44 10.85 -8.86
C THR A 307 32.60 11.47 -7.47
N ARG A 308 31.51 11.49 -6.69
CA ARG A 308 31.43 12.08 -5.35
C ARG A 308 31.99 11.19 -4.24
N ILE A 309 32.14 9.89 -4.48
CA ILE A 309 32.76 8.96 -3.55
C ILE A 309 34.09 8.53 -4.18
N THR A 310 35.20 8.91 -3.56
CA THR A 310 36.53 8.73 -4.17
C THR A 310 37.14 7.38 -3.82
N THR A 311 36.85 6.82 -2.64
CA THR A 311 37.49 5.58 -2.19
C THR A 311 36.70 4.35 -2.64
N THR A 312 37.43 3.28 -2.99
CA THR A 312 36.80 2.01 -3.41
C THR A 312 36.08 1.32 -2.26
N LEU A 313 36.54 1.51 -1.01
CA LEU A 313 35.90 0.97 0.17
C LEU A 313 34.51 1.60 0.41
N GLU A 314 34.41 2.92 0.31
CA GLU A 314 33.12 3.62 0.44
C GLU A 314 32.15 3.26 -0.69
N LYS A 315 32.65 3.06 -1.93
CA LYS A 315 31.83 2.54 -3.04
C LYS A 315 31.34 1.12 -2.77
N ALA A 316 32.21 0.26 -2.22
CA ALA A 316 31.83 -1.09 -1.81
C ALA A 316 30.75 -1.06 -0.72
N GLN A 317 30.87 -0.16 0.26
CA GLN A 317 29.87 0.04 1.31
C GLN A 317 28.53 0.57 0.77
N LEU A 318 28.56 1.47 -0.21
CA LEU A 318 27.36 2.00 -0.86
C LEU A 318 26.60 0.91 -1.62
N CYS A 319 27.31 0.07 -2.38
CA CYS A 319 26.71 -0.88 -3.30
C CYS A 319 26.57 -2.31 -2.74
N HIS A 320 26.98 -2.55 -1.49
CA HIS A 320 26.81 -3.84 -0.82
C HIS A 320 25.32 -4.21 -0.74
N GLN A 321 24.97 -5.41 -1.22
CA GLN A 321 23.58 -5.91 -1.34
C GLN A 321 22.66 -5.09 -2.26
N ALA A 322 23.21 -4.26 -3.14
CA ALA A 322 22.41 -3.55 -4.13
C ALA A 322 21.76 -4.53 -5.13
N SER A 323 20.45 -4.40 -5.36
CA SER A 323 19.70 -5.16 -6.36
C SER A 323 19.65 -4.48 -7.74
N SER A 324 20.19 -3.26 -7.85
CA SER A 324 20.26 -2.47 -9.08
C SER A 324 21.32 -1.37 -8.96
N ILE A 325 21.47 -0.54 -9.99
CA ILE A 325 22.34 0.66 -9.97
C ILE A 325 21.77 1.84 -9.14
N SER A 326 20.59 1.68 -8.54
CA SER A 326 19.88 2.75 -7.82
C SER A 326 20.66 3.42 -6.69
N PRO A 327 21.45 2.72 -5.85
CA PRO A 327 22.29 3.39 -4.83
C PRO A 327 23.28 4.39 -5.43
N ALA A 328 23.89 4.07 -6.57
CA ALA A 328 24.82 4.96 -7.25
C ALA A 328 24.10 6.13 -7.94
N SER A 329 22.92 5.88 -8.55
CA SER A 329 22.05 6.92 -9.10
C SER A 329 21.58 7.91 -8.02
N CYS A 330 21.20 7.39 -6.84
CA CYS A 330 20.88 8.19 -5.66
C CYS A 330 22.04 9.11 -5.28
N VAL A 331 23.28 8.62 -5.21
CA VAL A 331 24.44 9.47 -4.90
C VAL A 331 24.66 10.59 -5.92
N MET A 332 24.39 10.31 -7.21
CA MET A 332 24.49 11.31 -8.28
C MET A 332 23.40 12.37 -8.21
N ALA A 333 22.17 11.98 -7.83
CA ALA A 333 21.05 12.90 -7.63
C ALA A 333 21.11 13.66 -6.29
N ALA A 334 21.91 13.20 -5.32
CA ALA A 334 21.96 13.79 -3.99
C ALA A 334 22.46 15.24 -4.03
N PRO A 335 22.07 16.10 -3.07
CA PRO A 335 22.52 17.49 -3.03
C PRO A 335 24.04 17.63 -2.91
N PHE A 336 24.62 18.67 -3.55
CA PHE A 336 26.04 19.01 -3.38
C PHE A 336 26.31 19.46 -1.94
N GLY A 337 27.49 19.09 -1.40
CA GLY A 337 27.93 19.45 -0.04
C GLY A 337 27.77 18.35 1.02
N MET A 338 27.03 17.27 0.72
CA MET A 338 27.01 16.07 1.57
C MET A 338 28.36 15.35 1.53
N LYS A 339 28.84 14.89 2.70
CA LYS A 339 30.06 14.07 2.85
C LYS A 339 29.81 12.63 2.40
N SER A 340 30.86 11.89 2.05
CA SER A 340 30.77 10.47 1.64
C SER A 340 29.98 9.60 2.63
N SER A 341 30.21 9.76 3.93
CA SER A 341 29.50 8.99 4.96
C SER A 341 27.99 9.28 4.99
N GLU A 342 27.58 10.52 4.74
CA GLU A 342 26.18 10.93 4.70
C GLU A 342 25.50 10.44 3.42
N LEU A 343 26.22 10.44 2.30
CA LEU A 343 25.78 9.87 1.03
C LEU A 343 25.56 8.36 1.13
N ILE A 344 26.49 7.62 1.76
CA ILE A 344 26.34 6.18 2.01
C ILE A 344 25.12 5.94 2.91
N ALA A 345 24.98 6.70 4.00
CA ALA A 345 23.85 6.55 4.91
C ALA A 345 22.50 6.79 4.21
N LEU A 346 22.43 7.77 3.29
CA LEU A 346 21.23 8.08 2.52
C LEU A 346 20.90 7.02 1.45
N CYS A 347 21.92 6.51 0.75
CA CYS A 347 21.72 5.81 -0.52
C CYS A 347 22.01 4.30 -0.52
N ARG A 348 22.63 3.71 0.53
CA ARG A 348 23.09 2.30 0.51
C ARG A 348 22.01 1.27 0.12
N MET A 349 20.76 1.49 0.52
CA MET A 349 19.63 0.61 0.24
C MET A 349 18.61 1.21 -0.73
N ALA A 350 18.99 2.28 -1.43
CA ALA A 350 18.06 3.02 -2.28
C ALA A 350 17.63 2.16 -3.48
N THR A 351 16.31 2.04 -3.68
CA THR A 351 15.70 1.37 -4.84
C THR A 351 15.44 2.34 -6.00
N SER A 352 15.56 3.65 -5.76
CA SER A 352 15.37 4.73 -6.74
C SER A 352 16.18 5.97 -6.33
N ASP A 353 16.05 7.08 -7.07
CA ASP A 353 16.66 8.37 -6.74
C ASP A 353 15.81 9.21 -5.76
N PHE A 354 14.69 8.69 -5.23
CA PHE A 354 13.80 9.45 -4.34
C PHE A 354 14.42 9.82 -3.00
N SER A 355 15.29 8.99 -2.41
CA SER A 355 16.04 9.37 -1.19
C SER A 355 16.85 10.65 -1.41
N ALA A 356 17.48 10.77 -2.59
CA ALA A 356 18.25 11.95 -2.97
C ALA A 356 17.36 13.17 -3.25
N LYS A 357 16.26 13.01 -3.99
CA LYS A 357 15.27 14.07 -4.23
C LYS A 357 14.64 14.57 -2.93
N CYS A 358 14.33 13.67 -2.01
CA CYS A 358 13.88 13.99 -0.66
C CYS A 358 14.91 14.88 0.05
N ALA A 359 16.19 14.48 0.09
CA ALA A 359 17.24 15.30 0.69
C ALA A 359 17.40 16.67 0.01
N GLN A 360 17.19 16.75 -1.31
CA GLN A 360 17.24 17.99 -2.08
C GLN A 360 16.11 18.96 -1.73
N SER A 361 14.88 18.47 -1.53
CA SER A 361 13.75 19.29 -1.09
C SER A 361 13.96 19.91 0.30
N ILE A 362 14.75 19.27 1.16
CA ILE A 362 15.14 19.82 2.48
C ILE A 362 16.17 20.94 2.31
N ALA A 363 17.17 20.74 1.45
CA ALA A 363 18.30 21.64 1.26
C ALA A 363 17.90 23.05 0.79
N THR A 364 16.90 23.12 -0.07
CA THR A 364 16.37 24.39 -0.61
C THR A 364 15.59 25.17 0.44
N SER A 365 15.07 24.51 1.46
CA SER A 365 14.04 25.06 2.35
C SER A 365 14.52 25.38 3.76
N ALA A 366 15.64 24.82 4.25
CA ALA A 366 16.12 25.10 5.60
C ALA A 366 17.61 24.81 5.85
N ARG A 367 18.21 25.49 6.84
CA ARG A 367 19.57 25.24 7.36
C ARG A 367 19.66 23.93 8.19
N ILE A 368 19.18 22.83 7.62
CA ILE A 368 19.15 21.51 8.27
C ILE A 368 20.49 20.79 8.03
N PRO A 369 21.13 20.21 9.07
CA PRO A 369 22.34 19.40 8.88
C PRO A 369 22.12 18.19 7.96
N TRP A 370 23.10 17.88 7.10
CA TRP A 370 23.01 16.77 6.15
C TRP A 370 22.81 15.40 6.79
N VAL A 371 23.37 15.18 7.99
CA VAL A 371 23.13 13.96 8.78
C VAL A 371 21.64 13.76 9.08
N THR A 372 20.92 14.83 9.42
CA THR A 372 19.48 14.80 9.68
C THR A 372 18.67 14.56 8.40
N ALA A 373 19.07 15.19 7.30
CA ALA A 373 18.46 14.93 6.00
C ALA A 373 18.65 13.46 5.55
N ALA A 374 19.84 12.90 5.77
CA ALA A 374 20.13 11.49 5.49
C ALA A 374 19.29 10.54 6.38
N GLU A 375 19.16 10.82 7.68
CA GLU A 375 18.33 10.02 8.60
C GLU A 375 16.84 10.09 8.23
N LEU A 376 16.35 11.23 7.76
CA LEU A 376 14.96 11.41 7.34
C LEU A 376 14.66 10.70 6.02
N CYS A 377 15.53 10.86 5.02
CA CYS A 377 15.26 10.47 3.64
C CYS A 377 15.80 9.09 3.26
N VAL A 378 16.44 8.36 4.19
CA VAL A 378 16.84 6.97 3.95
C VAL A 378 15.59 6.11 3.70
N ASP A 379 15.65 5.31 2.63
CA ASP A 379 14.54 4.49 2.10
C ASP A 379 13.31 5.27 1.60
N ALA A 380 13.43 6.59 1.37
CA ALA A 380 12.29 7.38 0.91
C ALA A 380 11.87 7.00 -0.52
N THR A 381 10.57 6.77 -0.70
CA THR A 381 9.94 6.49 -2.01
C THR A 381 9.25 7.70 -2.61
N SER A 382 9.27 8.84 -1.91
CA SER A 382 8.72 10.12 -2.35
C SER A 382 9.45 11.27 -1.66
N VAL A 383 9.16 12.52 -2.06
CA VAL A 383 9.66 13.74 -1.40
C VAL A 383 8.85 14.16 -0.17
N THR A 384 7.76 13.43 0.14
CA THR A 384 6.84 13.76 1.25
C THR A 384 7.53 13.91 2.61
N PRO A 385 8.48 13.05 3.02
CA PRO A 385 9.16 13.20 4.30
C PRO A 385 9.86 14.57 4.44
N ALA A 386 10.44 15.06 3.35
CA ALA A 386 11.07 16.38 3.31
C ALA A 386 10.05 17.50 3.46
N HIS A 387 8.90 17.40 2.79
CA HIS A 387 7.81 18.40 2.88
C HIS A 387 7.21 18.45 4.29
N CYS A 388 7.02 17.29 4.93
CA CYS A 388 6.64 17.19 6.34
C CYS A 388 7.61 17.97 7.23
N LEU A 389 8.91 17.68 7.15
CA LEU A 389 9.89 18.35 7.99
C LEU A 389 9.96 19.85 7.68
N ALA A 390 9.91 20.24 6.40
CA ALA A 390 9.91 21.64 5.98
C ALA A 390 8.69 22.40 6.55
N GLN A 391 7.50 21.80 6.56
CA GLN A 391 6.31 22.42 7.15
C GLN A 391 6.48 22.65 8.66
N HIS A 392 7.02 21.69 9.39
CA HIS A 392 7.31 21.84 10.81
C HIS A 392 8.38 22.91 11.09
N VAL A 393 9.42 22.98 10.27
CA VAL A 393 10.46 24.02 10.38
C VAL A 393 9.92 25.41 10.06
N ARG A 394 9.05 25.55 9.03
CA ARG A 394 8.34 26.82 8.75
C ARG A 394 7.50 27.27 9.95
N ARG A 395 6.92 26.33 10.69
CA ARG A 395 6.20 26.57 11.96
C ARG A 395 7.12 26.73 13.18
N ARG A 396 8.45 26.84 12.97
CA ARG A 396 9.49 27.01 14.00
C ARG A 396 9.53 25.87 15.03
N ALA A 397 9.12 24.66 14.66
CA ALA A 397 9.24 23.50 15.54
C ALA A 397 10.72 23.09 15.71
N LEU A 398 11.09 22.60 16.89
CA LEU A 398 12.41 22.03 17.14
C LEU A 398 12.55 20.68 16.43
N ILE A 399 13.66 20.49 15.72
CA ILE A 399 13.95 19.24 15.03
C ILE A 399 14.44 18.21 16.06
N THR A 400 13.55 17.30 16.45
CA THR A 400 13.85 16.19 17.38
C THR A 400 13.88 14.87 16.63
N ARG A 401 14.53 13.84 17.21
CA ARG A 401 14.53 12.50 16.62
C ARG A 401 13.13 11.92 16.45
N LYS A 402 12.21 12.24 17.37
CA LYS A 402 10.79 11.88 17.26
C LYS A 402 10.14 12.48 16.03
N LEU A 403 10.36 13.78 15.77
CA LEU A 403 9.84 14.45 14.58
C LEU A 403 10.43 13.85 13.28
N ILE A 404 11.72 13.49 13.28
CA ILE A 404 12.35 12.82 12.14
C ILE A 404 11.66 11.48 11.86
N GLN A 405 11.40 10.67 12.91
CA GLN A 405 10.68 9.40 12.76
C GLN A 405 9.25 9.60 12.27
N GLU A 406 8.52 10.59 12.80
CA GLU A 406 7.16 10.93 12.36
C GLU A 406 7.15 11.32 10.86
N CYS A 407 8.04 12.21 10.44
CA CYS A 407 8.10 12.63 9.04
C CYS A 407 8.68 11.57 8.10
N ARG A 408 9.58 10.68 8.56
CA ARG A 408 10.14 9.59 7.74
C ARG A 408 9.06 8.67 7.18
N TYR A 409 7.99 8.45 7.94
CA TYR A 409 6.84 7.63 7.53
C TYR A 409 5.65 8.46 7.02
N ALA A 410 5.84 9.76 6.77
CA ALA A 410 4.78 10.60 6.22
C ALA A 410 4.45 10.17 4.78
N VAL A 411 3.18 9.93 4.53
CA VAL A 411 2.63 9.60 3.20
C VAL A 411 1.83 10.80 2.71
N ALA A 412 2.01 11.17 1.45
CA ALA A 412 1.27 12.27 0.85
C ALA A 412 -0.21 11.89 0.79
N THR A 413 -1.06 12.73 1.37
CA THR A 413 -2.51 12.58 1.36
C THR A 413 -3.10 13.80 0.66
N PRO A 414 -3.97 13.61 -0.34
CA PRO A 414 -4.64 14.72 -1.01
C PRO A 414 -5.44 15.53 0.01
N ALA A 415 -5.15 16.82 0.11
CA ALA A 415 -5.72 17.70 1.13
C ALA A 415 -6.44 18.92 0.54
N SER A 416 -6.00 19.43 -0.61
CA SER A 416 -6.67 20.57 -1.24
C SER A 416 -6.56 20.54 -2.78
N THR A 417 -7.34 21.40 -3.43
CA THR A 417 -7.26 21.62 -4.88
C THR A 417 -6.98 23.08 -5.17
N GLU A 418 -6.24 23.32 -6.25
CA GLU A 418 -5.94 24.65 -6.75
C GLU A 418 -6.24 24.73 -8.24
N ILE A 419 -6.70 25.89 -8.73
CA ILE A 419 -6.90 26.10 -10.16
C ILE A 419 -5.53 26.19 -10.84
N ALA A 420 -5.21 25.20 -11.66
CA ALA A 420 -4.00 25.20 -12.46
C ALA A 420 -4.18 26.06 -13.72
N GLN A 421 -5.33 25.97 -14.39
CA GLN A 421 -5.58 26.67 -15.65
C GLN A 421 -7.08 26.90 -15.88
N VAL A 422 -7.42 28.05 -16.44
CA VAL A 422 -8.75 28.35 -17.00
C VAL A 422 -8.56 28.81 -18.45
N SER A 423 -9.27 28.19 -19.38
CA SER A 423 -9.28 28.57 -20.79
C SER A 423 -10.71 28.56 -21.32
N TYR A 424 -11.02 29.43 -22.28
CA TYR A 424 -12.36 29.52 -22.88
C TYR A 424 -12.26 29.86 -24.37
N GLN A 425 -13.26 29.46 -25.16
CA GLN A 425 -13.21 29.56 -26.63
C GLN A 425 -13.64 30.92 -27.19
N CYS A 426 -14.23 31.79 -26.36
CA CYS A 426 -14.76 33.08 -26.78
C CYS A 426 -13.80 34.22 -26.47
N ARG A 427 -14.03 35.40 -27.07
CA ARG A 427 -13.25 36.60 -26.76
C ARG A 427 -13.55 37.18 -25.38
N GLU A 428 -14.80 37.03 -24.94
CA GLU A 428 -15.32 37.45 -23.63
C GLU A 428 -16.17 36.31 -23.08
N LEU A 429 -16.16 36.13 -21.76
CA LEU A 429 -16.97 35.10 -21.11
C LEU A 429 -18.45 35.51 -21.13
N ILE A 430 -19.17 35.02 -22.13
CA ILE A 430 -20.60 35.24 -22.35
C ILE A 430 -21.37 33.93 -22.17
N PRO A 431 -22.72 33.95 -22.07
CA PRO A 431 -23.52 32.73 -21.99
C PRO A 431 -23.20 31.75 -23.13
N ASN A 432 -23.24 30.46 -22.81
CA ASN A 432 -22.92 29.35 -23.71
C ASN A 432 -21.46 29.33 -24.23
N CYS A 433 -20.59 30.20 -23.70
CA CYS A 433 -19.17 30.09 -23.99
C CYS A 433 -18.59 28.82 -23.35
N LEU A 434 -17.91 27.99 -24.15
CA LEU A 434 -17.24 26.80 -23.64
C LEU A 434 -15.96 27.17 -22.88
N ILE A 435 -15.90 26.70 -21.64
CA ILE A 435 -14.83 26.90 -20.68
C ILE A 435 -14.23 25.52 -20.34
N THR A 436 -12.91 25.50 -20.17
CA THR A 436 -12.17 24.37 -19.61
C THR A 436 -11.45 24.85 -18.36
N ILE A 437 -11.68 24.15 -17.24
CA ILE A 437 -11.03 24.41 -15.95
C ILE A 437 -10.21 23.19 -15.56
N SER A 438 -8.91 23.39 -15.33
CA SER A 438 -8.01 22.38 -14.79
C SER A 438 -7.67 22.71 -13.34
N LEU A 439 -7.87 21.74 -12.46
CA LEU A 439 -7.44 21.76 -11.07
C LEU A 439 -6.23 20.85 -10.88
N ARG A 440 -5.29 21.28 -10.04
CA ARG A 440 -4.22 20.43 -9.49
C ARG A 440 -4.55 20.04 -8.06
N VAL A 441 -4.22 18.82 -7.69
CA VAL A 441 -4.38 18.28 -6.34
C VAL A 441 -3.09 18.49 -5.57
N LEU A 442 -3.23 19.07 -4.38
CA LEU A 442 -2.14 19.34 -3.45
C LEU A 442 -2.25 18.39 -2.24
N ASP A 443 -1.11 17.96 -1.73
CA ASP A 443 -1.01 17.16 -0.51
C ASP A 443 -1.22 18.03 0.76
N GLN A 444 -1.17 17.41 1.94
CA GLN A 444 -1.32 18.09 3.24
C GLN A 444 -0.19 19.09 3.56
N PHE A 445 0.85 19.12 2.74
CA PHE A 445 1.98 20.04 2.83
C PHE A 445 1.92 21.16 1.78
N GLY A 446 0.91 21.13 0.89
CA GLY A 446 0.67 22.12 -0.16
C GLY A 446 1.41 21.83 -1.47
N GLU A 447 1.88 20.59 -1.66
CA GLU A 447 2.74 20.21 -2.79
C GLU A 447 1.96 19.37 -3.80
N GLU A 448 2.26 19.54 -5.08
CA GLU A 448 1.52 18.86 -6.16
C GLU A 448 1.69 17.34 -6.09
N MET A 449 0.62 16.59 -6.38
CA MET A 449 0.61 15.12 -6.37
C MET A 449 0.53 14.50 -7.78
N PRO A 450 1.56 14.63 -8.64
CA PRO A 450 1.48 14.25 -10.06
C PRO A 450 1.29 12.75 -10.31
N ALA A 451 1.60 11.89 -9.34
CA ALA A 451 1.40 10.44 -9.45
C ALA A 451 0.02 9.97 -8.94
N TRP A 452 -0.78 10.87 -8.35
CA TRP A 452 -2.05 10.48 -7.74
C TRP A 452 -3.12 10.25 -8.82
N THR A 453 -3.69 9.05 -8.83
CA THR A 453 -4.84 8.71 -9.66
C THR A 453 -5.90 8.08 -8.77
N GLY A 454 -7.10 8.66 -8.75
CA GLY A 454 -8.19 8.19 -7.90
C GLY A 454 -9.04 9.31 -7.32
N GLY A 455 -10.35 9.04 -7.25
CA GLY A 455 -11.35 10.02 -6.86
C GLY A 455 -11.81 10.91 -8.02
N TYR A 456 -12.71 11.85 -7.70
CA TYR A 456 -13.21 12.84 -8.63
C TYR A 456 -13.53 14.13 -7.87
N VAL A 457 -13.64 15.23 -8.60
CA VAL A 457 -14.06 16.53 -8.07
C VAL A 457 -15.39 16.89 -8.71
N HIS A 458 -16.36 17.33 -7.91
CA HIS A 458 -17.62 17.91 -8.39
C HIS A 458 -17.46 19.42 -8.58
N ILE A 459 -18.07 19.95 -9.63
CA ILE A 459 -18.21 21.39 -9.85
C ILE A 459 -19.68 21.78 -9.69
N ALA A 460 -19.93 22.84 -8.91
CA ALA A 460 -21.23 23.47 -8.77
C ALA A 460 -21.08 24.98 -8.96
N ALA A 461 -22.13 25.64 -9.42
CA ALA A 461 -22.17 27.10 -9.54
C ALA A 461 -23.44 27.64 -8.88
N THR A 462 -23.29 28.67 -8.05
CA THR A 462 -24.41 29.38 -7.40
C THR A 462 -24.32 30.87 -7.72
N PRO A 463 -25.43 31.57 -8.01
CA PRO A 463 -25.42 33.02 -8.21
C PRO A 463 -24.94 33.74 -6.94
N THR A 464 -24.24 34.86 -7.10
CA THR A 464 -23.72 35.66 -5.98
C THR A 464 -24.77 36.57 -5.37
N THR A 465 -25.81 36.92 -6.13
CA THR A 465 -26.92 37.74 -5.66
C THR A 465 -27.82 36.90 -4.76
N ASP A 466 -27.90 37.27 -3.48
CA ASP A 466 -28.90 36.80 -2.52
C ASP A 466 -30.30 37.24 -2.98
N THR A 467 -30.84 36.60 -4.01
CA THR A 467 -32.27 36.66 -4.28
C THR A 467 -32.96 35.69 -3.33
N SER A 468 -33.04 36.08 -2.05
CA SER A 468 -33.71 35.37 -0.97
C SER A 468 -35.21 35.10 -1.22
N ASN A 469 -35.75 35.53 -2.36
CA ASN A 469 -37.15 35.36 -2.74
C ASN A 469 -37.36 34.30 -3.85
N THR A 470 -36.34 33.51 -4.20
CA THR A 470 -36.42 32.47 -5.25
C THR A 470 -36.53 31.04 -4.68
N GLU A 471 -37.32 30.83 -3.64
CA GLU A 471 -37.66 29.49 -3.10
C GLU A 471 -38.51 28.61 -4.07
N HIS A 472 -38.80 29.10 -5.28
CA HIS A 472 -39.59 28.38 -6.28
C HIS A 472 -38.86 28.09 -7.60
N MET A 473 -37.54 28.27 -7.70
CA MET A 473 -36.77 27.65 -8.79
C MET A 473 -36.50 26.18 -8.48
N THR A 474 -37.55 25.37 -8.67
CA THR A 474 -37.49 23.92 -8.65
C THR A 474 -36.51 23.40 -9.72
N SER A 475 -35.42 22.81 -9.26
CA SER A 475 -34.69 21.64 -9.78
C SER A 475 -34.20 21.52 -11.24
N GLU A 476 -34.57 22.34 -12.22
CA GLU A 476 -34.26 22.01 -13.63
C GLU A 476 -33.48 23.04 -14.45
N GLY A 477 -33.27 24.26 -13.95
CA GLY A 477 -32.37 25.23 -14.57
C GLY A 477 -30.93 25.03 -14.12
N ARG A 478 -30.19 24.09 -14.72
CA ARG A 478 -28.75 23.98 -14.45
C ARG A 478 -28.03 25.23 -14.97
N ILE A 479 -27.67 26.14 -14.06
CA ILE A 479 -26.86 27.34 -14.33
C ILE A 479 -25.58 26.98 -15.09
N LEU A 480 -24.95 25.88 -14.68
CA LEU A 480 -23.78 25.30 -15.31
C LEU A 480 -24.20 24.13 -16.21
N VAL A 481 -23.97 24.27 -17.50
CA VAL A 481 -24.18 23.23 -18.52
C VAL A 481 -22.85 22.53 -18.77
N GLY A 482 -22.84 21.20 -18.87
CA GLY A 482 -21.63 20.41 -19.13
C GLY A 482 -21.33 19.36 -18.07
N GLN A 483 -20.06 18.93 -17.98
CA GLN A 483 -19.61 17.93 -17.02
C GLN A 483 -19.61 18.48 -15.59
N SER A 484 -20.40 17.88 -14.70
CA SER A 484 -20.48 18.26 -13.28
C SER A 484 -19.41 17.60 -12.41
N HIS A 485 -18.65 16.65 -12.96
CA HIS A 485 -17.57 15.95 -12.26
C HIS A 485 -16.39 15.70 -13.19
N ALA A 486 -15.18 15.70 -12.63
CA ALA A 486 -13.95 15.36 -13.32
C ALA A 486 -13.14 14.35 -12.49
N LEU A 487 -12.68 13.27 -13.14
CA LEU A 487 -11.79 12.29 -12.53
C LEU A 487 -10.41 12.91 -12.28
N ILE A 488 -9.77 12.53 -11.17
CA ILE A 488 -8.39 12.94 -10.89
C ILE A 488 -7.45 11.94 -11.55
N VAL A 489 -6.69 12.42 -12.55
CA VAL A 489 -5.69 11.66 -13.29
C VAL A 489 -4.35 12.40 -13.18
N ASN A 490 -3.32 11.70 -12.69
CA ASN A 490 -1.97 12.27 -12.50
C ASN A 490 -1.99 13.59 -11.71
N GLY A 491 -2.74 13.63 -10.62
CA GLY A 491 -2.87 14.81 -9.76
C GLY A 491 -3.69 15.95 -10.35
N THR A 492 -4.35 15.75 -11.50
CA THR A 492 -5.13 16.80 -12.16
C THR A 492 -6.58 16.38 -12.40
N ALA A 493 -7.51 17.30 -12.18
CA ALA A 493 -8.92 17.13 -12.54
C ALA A 493 -9.29 18.18 -13.59
N VAL A 494 -9.80 17.77 -14.74
CA VAL A 494 -10.08 18.67 -15.87
C VAL A 494 -11.56 18.64 -16.21
N PHE A 495 -12.25 19.75 -16.01
CA PHE A 495 -13.62 19.99 -16.46
C PHE A 495 -13.56 20.59 -17.86
N LYS A 496 -14.07 19.86 -18.86
CA LYS A 496 -14.10 20.30 -20.26
C LYS A 496 -15.50 20.68 -20.69
N ASP A 497 -15.57 21.63 -21.62
CA ASP A 497 -16.80 22.02 -22.31
C ASP A 497 -17.94 22.38 -21.35
N ILE A 498 -17.61 23.06 -20.25
CA ILE A 498 -18.60 23.63 -19.34
C ILE A 498 -18.98 25.03 -19.82
N SER A 499 -20.24 25.42 -19.65
CA SER A 499 -20.70 26.75 -20.02
C SER A 499 -21.78 27.24 -19.05
N PHE A 500 -21.97 28.55 -18.99
CA PHE A 500 -23.03 29.16 -18.20
C PHE A 500 -24.22 29.47 -19.09
N ALA A 501 -25.42 29.07 -18.66
CA ALA A 501 -26.64 29.33 -19.43
C ALA A 501 -27.03 30.81 -19.45
N GLU A 502 -26.60 31.58 -18.44
CA GLU A 502 -27.02 32.96 -18.21
C GLU A 502 -25.84 33.87 -17.84
N ALA A 503 -26.01 35.17 -18.06
CA ALA A 503 -25.06 36.19 -17.63
C ALA A 503 -25.27 36.51 -16.14
N GLY A 504 -24.20 36.88 -15.43
CA GLY A 504 -24.25 37.13 -13.99
C GLY A 504 -22.91 36.95 -13.29
N GLU A 505 -22.91 37.13 -11.97
CA GLU A 505 -21.76 36.79 -11.12
C GLU A 505 -22.07 35.50 -10.36
N PHE A 506 -21.20 34.50 -10.50
CA PHE A 506 -21.40 33.18 -9.92
C PHE A 506 -20.23 32.81 -9.02
N ILE A 507 -20.55 32.07 -7.96
CA ILE A 507 -19.61 31.37 -7.10
C ILE A 507 -19.52 29.94 -7.62
N ILE A 508 -18.37 29.57 -8.18
CA ILE A 508 -18.03 28.20 -8.52
C ILE A 508 -17.44 27.54 -7.28
N THR A 509 -17.97 26.37 -6.96
CA THR A 509 -17.48 25.53 -5.90
C THR A 509 -16.99 24.20 -6.47
N PHE A 510 -15.76 23.83 -6.10
CA PHE A 510 -15.18 22.52 -6.34
C PHE A 510 -15.21 21.70 -5.05
N ARG A 511 -15.99 20.62 -5.04
CA ARG A 511 -16.16 19.76 -3.86
C ARG A 511 -15.64 18.35 -4.15
N PRO A 512 -14.95 17.69 -3.21
CA PRO A 512 -14.85 16.23 -3.29
C PRO A 512 -16.24 15.58 -3.17
N PRO A 513 -16.38 14.30 -3.53
CA PRO A 513 -17.54 13.52 -3.10
C PRO A 513 -17.75 13.67 -1.61
N SER A 514 -18.96 14.07 -1.23
CA SER A 514 -19.40 14.08 0.16
C SER A 514 -19.09 12.71 0.78
N ALA A 515 -18.48 12.69 1.96
CA ALA A 515 -18.09 11.47 2.69
C ALA A 515 -19.30 10.62 3.17
N SER A 516 -20.47 10.79 2.55
CA SER A 516 -21.76 10.24 2.96
C SER A 516 -21.96 8.75 2.66
N SER A 517 -20.94 8.01 2.21
CA SER A 517 -21.02 6.55 2.13
C SER A 517 -19.65 5.86 2.18
N SER A 518 -19.19 5.59 3.41
CA SER A 518 -18.50 4.33 3.77
C SER A 518 -17.25 3.89 2.99
N SER A 519 -16.41 4.79 2.45
CA SER A 519 -15.05 4.40 2.06
C SER A 519 -14.11 4.58 3.25
N LEU A 520 -13.47 3.50 3.68
CA LEU A 520 -12.58 3.39 4.84
C LEU A 520 -11.30 4.26 4.78
N ILE A 521 -11.14 5.07 3.74
CA ILE A 521 -10.01 5.98 3.54
C ILE A 521 -10.61 7.36 3.26
N GLY A 522 -10.92 8.08 4.33
CA GLY A 522 -11.48 9.43 4.30
C GLY A 522 -10.46 10.42 3.73
N VAL A 523 -10.48 10.60 2.42
CA VAL A 523 -9.76 11.69 1.75
C VAL A 523 -10.54 12.98 1.99
N PHE A 524 -9.98 13.88 2.79
CA PHE A 524 -10.55 15.20 3.05
C PHE A 524 -9.90 16.22 2.10
N LEU A 525 -10.51 16.45 0.94
CA LEU A 525 -10.15 17.58 0.09
C LEU A 525 -10.92 18.82 0.56
N GLU A 526 -10.23 19.91 0.86
CA GLU A 526 -10.85 21.19 1.15
C GLU A 526 -11.65 21.71 -0.06
N GLU A 527 -12.83 22.26 0.21
CA GLU A 527 -13.69 22.89 -0.79
C GLU A 527 -13.00 24.14 -1.37
N LYS A 528 -12.86 24.21 -2.70
CA LYS A 528 -12.30 25.38 -3.38
C LYS A 528 -13.41 26.24 -3.95
N ILE A 529 -13.38 27.54 -3.64
CA ILE A 529 -14.40 28.50 -4.05
C ILE A 529 -13.77 29.59 -4.92
N VAL A 530 -14.45 29.93 -6.03
CA VAL A 530 -13.97 30.88 -7.04
C VAL A 530 -15.14 31.74 -7.51
N ARG A 531 -14.93 33.04 -7.70
CA ARG A 531 -15.95 33.91 -8.30
C ARG A 531 -15.67 34.07 -9.79
N ILE A 532 -16.70 33.91 -10.61
CA ILE A 532 -16.65 34.12 -12.05
C ILE A 532 -17.74 35.11 -12.46
N ARG A 533 -17.43 35.98 -13.42
CA ARG A 533 -18.40 36.89 -14.00
C ARG A 533 -18.62 36.52 -15.46
N ILE A 534 -19.88 36.25 -15.80
CA ILE A 534 -20.35 36.01 -17.15
C ILE A 534 -21.02 37.29 -17.63
N HIS A 535 -20.44 37.87 -18.66
CA HIS A 535 -20.89 39.12 -19.26
C HIS A 535 -22.13 38.88 -20.12
N GLU A 536 -23.01 39.87 -20.18
CA GLU A 536 -24.12 39.83 -21.13
C GLU A 536 -23.59 39.81 -22.57
N ASP A 537 -24.11 38.89 -23.38
CA ASP A 537 -23.84 38.91 -24.82
C ASP A 537 -24.63 40.05 -25.46
N LYS A 538 -24.02 41.24 -25.48
CA LYS A 538 -24.61 42.44 -26.11
C LYS A 538 -24.93 42.21 -27.58
N LEU A 539 -24.14 41.38 -28.29
CA LEU A 539 -24.39 41.09 -29.71
C LEU A 539 -25.58 40.16 -29.87
N ALA A 540 -25.72 39.12 -29.04
CA ALA A 540 -26.92 38.29 -29.02
C ALA A 540 -28.14 39.11 -28.62
N GLN A 541 -28.07 39.96 -27.58
CA GLN A 541 -29.19 40.85 -27.22
C GLN A 541 -29.60 41.77 -28.36
N LEU A 542 -28.65 42.41 -29.05
CA LEU A 542 -28.91 43.24 -30.22
C LEU A 542 -29.52 42.41 -31.36
N ARG A 543 -29.02 41.20 -31.60
CA ARG A 543 -29.58 40.26 -32.58
C ARG A 543 -31.00 39.88 -32.22
N THR A 544 -31.27 39.45 -30.99
CA THR A 544 -32.60 39.13 -30.48
C THR A 544 -33.55 40.30 -30.64
N LYS A 545 -33.14 41.52 -30.23
CA LYS A 545 -33.95 42.73 -30.38
C LYS A 545 -34.25 43.02 -31.85
N ARG A 546 -33.25 42.94 -32.73
CA ARG A 546 -33.41 43.13 -34.18
C ARG A 546 -34.34 42.07 -34.79
N CYS A 547 -34.13 40.80 -34.49
CA CYS A 547 -34.90 39.69 -35.05
C CYS A 547 -36.34 39.65 -34.55
N LYS A 548 -36.60 40.01 -33.28
CA LYS A 548 -37.96 40.22 -32.77
C LYS A 548 -38.64 41.41 -33.46
N ALA A 549 -37.94 42.54 -33.60
CA ALA A 549 -38.47 43.72 -34.29
C ALA A 549 -38.76 43.43 -35.77
N LEU A 550 -37.96 42.58 -36.41
CA LEU A 550 -38.18 42.14 -37.78
C LEU A 550 -39.33 41.13 -37.86
N PHE A 551 -39.45 40.22 -36.90
CA PHE A 551 -40.58 39.27 -36.83
C PHE A 551 -41.92 39.99 -36.78
N ALA A 552 -42.02 41.07 -36.00
CA ALA A 552 -43.21 41.91 -35.92
C ALA A 552 -43.62 42.59 -37.24
N ARG A 553 -42.80 42.50 -38.30
CA ARG A 553 -43.09 43.05 -39.64
C ARG A 553 -43.65 42.01 -40.62
N PHE A 554 -43.70 40.73 -40.24
CA PHE A 554 -44.36 39.71 -41.06
C PHE A 554 -45.85 40.00 -41.22
N GLN A 555 -46.39 39.73 -42.41
CA GLN A 555 -47.82 39.74 -42.68
C GLN A 555 -48.29 38.32 -42.95
N CYS A 556 -49.46 37.93 -42.44
CA CYS A 556 -50.03 36.61 -42.72
C CYS A 556 -50.62 36.60 -44.14
N SER A 557 -50.12 35.73 -45.02
CA SER A 557 -50.38 35.82 -46.47
C SER A 557 -51.75 35.28 -46.89
N ARG A 558 -52.39 34.39 -46.13
CA ARG A 558 -53.80 33.95 -46.28
C ARG A 558 -54.09 32.95 -45.17
N ASP A 559 -55.27 33.04 -44.56
CA ASP A 559 -55.69 32.09 -43.52
C ASP A 559 -56.48 30.95 -44.18
N ASP A 560 -55.77 29.98 -44.75
CA ASP A 560 -56.42 28.77 -45.28
C ASP A 560 -56.61 27.77 -44.14
N THR A 561 -57.87 27.48 -43.81
CA THR A 561 -58.23 26.87 -42.51
C THR A 561 -57.78 25.40 -42.34
N ALA A 562 -57.32 24.75 -43.41
CA ALA A 562 -56.99 23.33 -43.43
C ALA A 562 -55.50 23.01 -43.17
N ASP A 563 -54.58 23.97 -43.34
CA ASP A 563 -53.14 23.71 -43.18
C ASP A 563 -52.70 23.91 -41.71
N PRO A 564 -51.92 22.97 -41.12
CA PRO A 564 -51.31 23.18 -39.81
C PRO A 564 -50.25 24.29 -39.77
N PHE A 565 -49.86 24.87 -40.90
CA PHE A 565 -48.88 25.95 -40.98
C PHE A 565 -49.47 27.28 -41.47
N HIS A 566 -48.93 28.39 -40.97
CA HIS A 566 -49.18 29.72 -41.52
C HIS A 566 -48.04 30.12 -42.46
N VAL A 567 -48.41 30.67 -43.61
CA VAL A 567 -47.47 31.33 -44.52
C VAL A 567 -47.38 32.80 -44.14
N LEU A 568 -46.21 33.21 -43.68
CA LEU A 568 -45.86 34.58 -43.39
C LEU A 568 -45.10 35.19 -44.56
N ASP A 569 -45.42 36.41 -44.93
CA ASP A 569 -44.69 37.17 -45.93
C ASP A 569 -43.93 38.34 -45.31
N LEU A 570 -42.75 38.62 -45.87
CA LEU A 570 -41.90 39.75 -45.50
C LEU A 570 -41.44 40.46 -46.76
N SER A 571 -41.42 41.80 -46.75
CA SER A 571 -40.94 42.57 -47.90
C SER A 571 -39.48 42.20 -48.25
N ASN A 572 -39.20 42.01 -49.53
CA ASN A 572 -37.86 41.62 -50.02
C ASN A 572 -36.76 42.63 -49.65
N ARG A 573 -37.10 43.87 -49.30
CA ARG A 573 -36.13 44.86 -48.78
C ARG A 573 -35.45 44.43 -47.47
N PHE A 574 -36.03 43.47 -46.75
CA PHE A 574 -35.48 42.92 -45.51
C PHE A 574 -34.74 41.60 -45.70
N TYR A 575 -34.47 41.17 -46.94
CA TYR A 575 -33.87 39.87 -47.22
C TYR A 575 -32.59 39.61 -46.43
N LEU A 576 -31.64 40.55 -46.45
CA LEU A 576 -30.37 40.39 -45.73
C LEU A 576 -30.56 40.32 -44.20
N ASP A 577 -31.47 41.14 -43.65
CA ASP A 577 -31.78 41.09 -42.21
C ASP A 577 -32.45 39.77 -41.84
N ALA A 578 -33.36 39.27 -42.67
CA ALA A 578 -34.09 38.03 -42.47
C ALA A 578 -33.16 36.81 -42.50
N MET A 579 -32.23 36.74 -43.45
CA MET A 579 -31.20 35.69 -43.48
C MET A 579 -30.38 35.68 -42.18
N SER A 580 -30.02 36.85 -41.65
CA SER A 580 -29.26 36.95 -40.41
C SER A 580 -30.05 36.56 -39.14
N CYS A 581 -31.37 36.42 -39.26
CA CYS A 581 -32.30 36.08 -38.19
C CYS A 581 -32.90 34.68 -38.33
N GLU A 582 -32.64 33.97 -39.43
CA GLU A 582 -33.27 32.69 -39.74
C GLU A 582 -33.00 31.64 -38.65
N ALA A 583 -31.74 31.46 -38.25
CA ALA A 583 -31.39 30.54 -37.16
C ALA A 583 -32.05 30.93 -35.83
N PHE A 584 -32.10 32.24 -35.53
CA PHE A 584 -32.77 32.73 -34.33
C PHE A 584 -34.26 32.41 -34.35
N TRP A 585 -34.95 32.65 -35.47
CA TRP A 585 -36.37 32.35 -35.59
C TRP A 585 -36.64 30.85 -35.57
N HIS A 586 -35.84 30.05 -36.28
CA HIS A 586 -35.96 28.60 -36.24
C HIS A 586 -35.94 28.08 -34.79
N GLU A 587 -34.98 28.55 -33.99
CA GLU A 587 -34.80 28.15 -32.60
C GLU A 587 -35.84 28.78 -31.63
N HIS A 588 -36.17 30.06 -31.77
CA HIS A 588 -36.93 30.82 -30.78
C HIS A 588 -38.39 31.10 -31.15
N THR A 589 -38.81 30.80 -32.39
CA THR A 589 -40.19 31.03 -32.86
C THR A 589 -40.90 29.73 -33.24
N GLY A 590 -40.47 28.60 -32.68
CA GLY A 590 -41.12 27.29 -32.89
C GLY A 590 -41.08 26.85 -34.34
N GLY A 591 -39.91 26.97 -34.98
CA GLY A 591 -39.63 26.40 -36.29
C GLY A 591 -40.01 27.25 -37.50
N LEU A 592 -39.99 28.59 -37.41
CA LEU A 592 -40.14 29.45 -38.60
C LEU A 592 -39.03 29.12 -39.61
N ARG A 593 -39.42 28.73 -40.83
CA ARG A 593 -38.52 28.29 -41.90
C ARG A 593 -38.77 29.08 -43.18
N PHE A 594 -37.71 29.36 -43.93
CA PHE A 594 -37.83 29.98 -45.24
C PHE A 594 -38.40 28.97 -46.26
N GLN A 595 -39.40 29.39 -47.03
CA GLN A 595 -40.10 28.56 -48.02
C GLN A 595 -39.80 28.99 -49.46
N GLY A 596 -39.53 30.27 -49.70
CA GLY A 596 -39.21 30.77 -51.04
C GLY A 596 -39.34 32.28 -51.19
N THR A 597 -39.17 32.78 -52.41
CA THR A 597 -39.31 34.20 -52.75
C THR A 597 -40.30 34.42 -53.88
N THR A 598 -41.03 35.53 -53.82
CA THR A 598 -41.71 36.14 -54.98
C THR A 598 -40.92 37.38 -55.43
N SER A 599 -41.36 38.06 -56.49
CA SER A 599 -40.70 39.28 -56.98
C SER A 599 -40.61 40.40 -55.94
N GLN A 600 -41.52 40.42 -54.95
CA GLN A 600 -41.61 41.49 -53.95
C GLN A 600 -41.54 41.01 -52.50
N ARG A 601 -41.73 39.71 -52.23
CA ARG A 601 -41.86 39.18 -50.87
C ARG A 601 -41.07 37.90 -50.66
N LEU A 602 -40.65 37.68 -49.42
CA LEU A 602 -40.07 36.45 -48.91
C LEU A 602 -41.17 35.69 -48.20
N LEU A 603 -41.26 34.39 -48.44
CA LEU A 603 -42.26 33.51 -47.85
C LEU A 603 -41.59 32.64 -46.80
N TYR A 604 -42.16 32.68 -45.60
CA TYR A 604 -41.77 31.84 -44.47
C TYR A 604 -42.97 31.04 -44.01
N VAL A 605 -42.71 29.90 -43.40
CA VAL A 605 -43.74 28.99 -42.88
C VAL A 605 -43.45 28.74 -41.41
N ILE A 606 -44.48 28.85 -40.57
CA ILE A 606 -44.44 28.59 -39.13
C ILE A 606 -45.62 27.71 -38.76
N HIS A 607 -45.44 26.81 -37.79
CA HIS A 607 -46.55 26.00 -37.30
C HIS A 607 -47.61 26.90 -36.65
N ARG A 608 -48.88 26.65 -36.94
CA ARG A 608 -50.01 27.47 -36.48
C ARG A 608 -50.00 27.66 -34.97
N ALA A 609 -49.77 26.59 -34.21
CA ALA A 609 -49.68 26.69 -32.76
C ALA A 609 -48.53 27.62 -32.31
N SER A 610 -47.36 27.54 -32.95
CA SER A 610 -46.21 28.42 -32.65
C SER A 610 -46.48 29.87 -32.99
N TYR A 611 -47.20 30.14 -34.09
CA TYR A 611 -47.60 31.50 -34.45
C TYR A 611 -48.57 32.10 -33.43
N HIS A 612 -49.65 31.37 -33.08
CA HIS A 612 -50.59 31.79 -32.04
C HIS A 612 -49.84 32.03 -30.71
N PHE A 613 -48.91 31.15 -30.36
CA PHE A 613 -48.04 31.32 -29.21
C PHE A 613 -47.23 32.63 -29.21
N LEU A 614 -46.85 33.16 -30.37
CA LEU A 614 -46.01 34.36 -30.45
C LEU A 614 -46.81 35.65 -30.62
N THR A 615 -48.02 35.56 -31.16
CA THR A 615 -48.81 36.73 -31.55
C THR A 615 -50.10 36.91 -30.75
N ASP A 616 -50.58 35.88 -30.05
CA ASP A 616 -51.83 35.98 -29.30
C ASP A 616 -51.62 36.78 -28.01
N ALA A 617 -52.33 37.90 -27.89
CA ALA A 617 -52.34 38.73 -26.68
C ALA A 617 -53.05 38.05 -25.49
N SER A 618 -53.74 36.93 -25.72
CA SER A 618 -54.52 36.18 -24.71
C SER A 618 -53.76 35.03 -24.03
N ILE A 619 -52.42 35.02 -24.13
CA ILE A 619 -51.58 34.00 -23.50
C ILE A 619 -51.56 34.21 -21.98
N PRO A 620 -51.92 33.20 -21.17
CA PRO A 620 -51.89 33.32 -19.73
C PRO A 620 -50.49 33.66 -19.20
N HIS A 621 -50.40 34.70 -18.36
CA HIS A 621 -49.18 35.10 -17.66
C HIS A 621 -49.45 35.32 -16.16
N ALA A 622 -48.40 35.37 -15.35
CA ALA A 622 -48.52 35.38 -13.89
C ALA A 622 -49.33 36.56 -13.32
N GLU A 623 -49.33 37.71 -14.00
CA GLU A 623 -50.10 38.90 -13.58
C GLU A 623 -51.60 38.84 -13.94
N MET A 624 -52.03 37.86 -14.75
CA MET A 624 -53.45 37.71 -15.09
C MET A 624 -54.24 37.20 -13.88
N SER A 625 -55.47 37.70 -13.71
CA SER A 625 -56.38 37.12 -12.73
C SER A 625 -56.74 35.66 -13.13
N PRO A 626 -57.11 34.79 -12.17
CA PRO A 626 -57.54 33.42 -12.50
C PRO A 626 -58.65 33.37 -13.56
N TRP A 627 -59.55 34.35 -13.57
CA TRP A 627 -60.61 34.50 -14.58
C TRP A 627 -60.03 34.81 -15.97
N ALA A 628 -59.08 35.74 -16.06
CA ALA A 628 -58.41 36.10 -17.30
C ALA A 628 -57.56 34.94 -17.86
N CYS A 629 -56.84 34.19 -17.00
CA CYS A 629 -56.09 32.99 -17.39
C CYS A 629 -56.97 31.93 -18.09
N LEU A 630 -58.23 31.78 -17.66
CA LEU A 630 -59.19 30.87 -18.29
C LEU A 630 -60.02 31.52 -19.41
N GLY A 631 -59.87 32.82 -19.66
CA GLY A 631 -60.67 33.57 -20.63
C GLY A 631 -62.16 33.63 -20.26
N LEU A 632 -62.47 33.82 -18.97
CA LEU A 632 -63.82 33.84 -18.43
C LEU A 632 -64.17 35.19 -17.82
N ALA A 633 -65.47 35.52 -17.84
CA ALA A 633 -66.01 36.61 -17.02
C ALA A 633 -66.07 36.17 -15.54
N SER A 634 -65.93 37.12 -14.61
CA SER A 634 -66.01 36.85 -13.16
C SER A 634 -67.35 36.31 -12.68
N SER A 635 -68.40 36.38 -13.51
CA SER A 635 -69.73 35.81 -13.26
C SER A 635 -69.88 34.36 -13.77
N ALA A 636 -68.81 33.73 -14.27
CA ALA A 636 -68.89 32.39 -14.84
C ALA A 636 -69.12 31.31 -13.78
N ASN A 637 -70.07 30.41 -14.04
CA ASN A 637 -70.41 29.32 -13.12
C ASN A 637 -69.42 28.14 -13.20
N ARG A 638 -69.50 27.22 -12.22
CA ARG A 638 -68.60 26.03 -12.13
C ARG A 638 -68.54 25.19 -13.42
N SER A 639 -69.64 25.08 -14.16
CA SER A 639 -69.68 24.34 -15.44
C SER A 639 -68.91 25.08 -16.55
N GLN A 640 -68.99 26.41 -16.58
CA GLN A 640 -68.20 27.24 -17.50
C GLN A 640 -66.71 27.18 -17.16
N ILE A 641 -66.36 27.21 -15.87
CA ILE A 641 -64.97 27.07 -15.37
C ILE A 641 -64.35 25.74 -15.82
N ARG A 642 -65.02 24.60 -15.58
CA ARG A 642 -64.51 23.28 -16.01
C ARG A 642 -64.33 23.19 -17.53
N ARG A 643 -65.29 23.71 -18.30
CA ARG A 643 -65.20 23.69 -19.78
C ARG A 643 -64.09 24.59 -20.31
N ALA A 644 -63.86 25.75 -19.69
CA ALA A 644 -62.76 26.62 -20.05
C ALA A 644 -61.41 26.00 -19.70
N TYR A 645 -61.27 25.44 -18.50
CA TYR A 645 -60.08 24.70 -18.10
C TYR A 645 -59.78 23.56 -19.05
N HIS A 646 -60.73 22.67 -19.34
CA HIS A 646 -60.52 21.55 -20.26
C HIS A 646 -60.05 22.02 -21.66
N ARG A 647 -60.63 23.10 -22.17
CA ARG A 647 -60.23 23.68 -23.46
C ARG A 647 -58.80 24.21 -23.41
N LYS A 648 -58.48 25.00 -22.40
CA LYS A 648 -57.15 25.62 -22.21
C LYS A 648 -56.09 24.58 -21.86
N SER A 649 -56.40 23.58 -21.05
CA SER A 649 -55.48 22.50 -20.73
C SER A 649 -55.16 21.67 -21.96
N LEU A 650 -56.14 21.37 -22.82
CA LEU A 650 -55.88 20.73 -24.11
C LEU A 650 -55.09 21.61 -25.07
N GLU A 651 -55.26 22.93 -25.06
CA GLU A 651 -54.50 23.86 -25.90
C GLU A 651 -53.02 23.92 -25.46
N TRP A 652 -52.78 24.00 -24.15
CA TRP A 652 -51.46 24.26 -23.57
C TRP A 652 -50.78 23.02 -22.98
N HIS A 653 -51.34 21.81 -23.19
CA HIS A 653 -50.76 20.58 -22.65
C HIS A 653 -49.34 20.33 -23.19
N PRO A 654 -48.33 20.05 -22.34
CA PRO A 654 -46.94 19.86 -22.76
C PRO A 654 -46.74 18.87 -23.91
N ASP A 655 -47.53 17.78 -23.91
CA ASP A 655 -47.45 16.75 -24.94
C ASP A 655 -47.77 17.26 -26.36
N LYS A 656 -48.58 18.32 -26.51
CA LYS A 656 -48.84 18.94 -27.82
C LYS A 656 -47.64 19.72 -28.37
N TRP A 657 -46.68 20.05 -27.51
CA TRP A 657 -45.48 20.81 -27.83
C TRP A 657 -44.23 19.92 -27.85
N SER A 658 -44.42 18.61 -28.01
CA SER A 658 -43.35 17.60 -28.03
C SER A 658 -42.73 17.36 -29.42
N SER A 659 -43.23 18.01 -30.48
CA SER A 659 -42.67 17.85 -31.82
C SER A 659 -41.31 18.53 -31.94
N ALA A 660 -40.47 18.05 -32.87
CA ALA A 660 -39.13 18.61 -33.10
C ALA A 660 -39.15 20.14 -33.35
N ASP A 661 -40.23 20.65 -33.95
CA ASP A 661 -40.41 22.08 -34.24
C ASP A 661 -40.93 22.90 -33.06
N THR A 662 -41.44 22.25 -32.00
CA THR A 662 -42.07 22.93 -30.85
C THR A 662 -41.34 22.67 -29.53
N ILE A 663 -40.25 21.89 -29.54
CA ILE A 663 -39.52 21.46 -28.35
C ILE A 663 -39.05 22.63 -27.47
N MET A 664 -38.68 23.77 -28.07
CA MET A 664 -38.28 24.97 -27.33
C MET A 664 -39.46 25.73 -26.71
N LEU A 665 -40.65 25.61 -27.32
CA LEU A 665 -41.89 26.18 -26.79
C LEU A 665 -42.50 25.29 -25.69
N ARG A 666 -42.12 24.01 -25.61
CA ARG A 666 -42.59 23.07 -24.59
C ARG A 666 -42.42 23.60 -23.17
N ALA A 667 -41.21 24.06 -22.82
CA ALA A 667 -40.93 24.58 -21.49
C ALA A 667 -41.80 25.80 -21.13
N GLN A 668 -42.13 26.63 -22.12
CA GLN A 668 -42.99 27.78 -21.92
C GLN A 668 -44.48 27.38 -21.87
N ALA A 669 -44.90 26.41 -22.67
CA ALA A 669 -46.23 25.81 -22.59
C ALA A 669 -46.46 25.11 -21.24
N GLU A 670 -45.45 24.43 -20.69
CA GLU A 670 -45.48 23.83 -19.34
C GLU A 670 -45.73 24.90 -18.27
N LYS A 671 -45.05 26.05 -18.34
CA LYS A 671 -45.30 27.19 -17.44
C LYS A 671 -46.73 27.71 -17.57
N ILE A 672 -47.22 27.89 -18.80
CA ILE A 672 -48.58 28.37 -19.06
C ILE A 672 -49.61 27.34 -18.56
N TYR A 673 -49.38 26.05 -18.78
CA TYR A 673 -50.21 24.97 -18.28
C TYR A 673 -50.29 24.96 -16.75
N ALA A 674 -49.16 25.19 -16.07
CA ALA A 674 -49.11 25.33 -14.62
C ALA A 674 -49.95 26.52 -14.14
N LEU A 675 -49.87 27.68 -14.82
CA LEU A 675 -50.70 28.86 -14.53
C LEU A 675 -52.20 28.57 -14.74
N ILE A 676 -52.57 27.90 -15.84
CA ILE A 676 -53.94 27.49 -16.14
C ILE A 676 -54.48 26.53 -15.07
N THR A 677 -53.66 25.58 -14.64
CA THR A 677 -54.01 24.59 -13.62
C THR A 677 -54.21 25.26 -12.26
N HIS A 678 -53.30 26.17 -11.90
CA HIS A 678 -53.42 26.97 -10.69
C HIS A 678 -54.69 27.83 -10.70
N ALA A 679 -54.95 28.56 -11.79
CA ALA A 679 -56.15 29.38 -11.95
C ALA A 679 -57.44 28.55 -11.81
N TYR A 680 -57.47 27.35 -12.39
CA TYR A 680 -58.58 26.41 -12.22
C TYR A 680 -58.78 26.02 -10.75
N HIS A 681 -57.72 25.65 -10.03
CA HIS A 681 -57.82 25.28 -8.62
C HIS A 681 -58.34 26.43 -7.75
N VAL A 682 -57.85 27.65 -7.98
CA VAL A 682 -58.31 28.84 -7.24
C VAL A 682 -59.80 29.08 -7.47
N LEU A 683 -60.27 29.09 -8.72
CA LEU A 683 -61.66 29.38 -9.06
C LEU A 683 -62.63 28.24 -8.73
N PHE A 684 -62.14 27.00 -8.74
CA PHE A 684 -62.99 25.84 -8.47
C PHE A 684 -63.21 25.62 -6.96
N ASN A 685 -62.20 25.93 -6.15
CA ASN A 685 -62.23 25.77 -4.69
C ASN A 685 -62.76 26.98 -3.93
N SER A 686 -62.87 28.14 -4.57
CA SER A 686 -63.68 29.24 -4.04
C SER A 686 -65.16 28.79 -4.02
N ASP A 687 -65.67 28.46 -2.82
CA ASP A 687 -67.12 28.39 -2.61
C ASP A 687 -67.71 29.78 -2.88
N PRO A 688 -68.88 29.85 -3.56
CA PRO A 688 -69.49 31.12 -3.95
C PRO A 688 -69.78 32.05 -2.78
#